data_AF-A0A1B7W892-F1
#
_entry.id   AF-A0A1B7W892-F1
#
_cell.length_a   1.000
_cell.length_b   1.000
_cell.length_c   1.000
_cell.angle_alpha   90.00
_cell.angle_beta   90.00
_cell.angle_gamma   90.00
#
_symmetry.space_group_name_H-M   'P 1'
#
loop_
_entity.id
_entity.type
_entity.pdbx_description
1 polymer ?
#
loop_
_entity_poly.entity_id
_entity_poly.type
_entity_poly.pdbx_seq_one_letter_code
_entity_poly.pdbx_strand_id
1 'polypeptide(L)'
;MTLNVLEMKTIRVFIGCLGLWLFLDIAAHLGAEIFWFQEVGYLEVFLQRLLTQGSLWLFIVSLSAIYLLGNLTLAQRLKYPPFPNSMPIQEIKISRKLTTFLSPQYPTNNQSPQWHNYTNKIKLRWLLPLILGLIFLMCLVLAQYGEIALSYWPGKVNQSSLSVPLLLRVDIILQLGKQIIYQPLYLGLFGGLSMAILIYSKFFLKAIAIIFSLSLGWILSQYWSKILLSFHPISFDHSEPLFGKDISFYIFHLPIWELLGFWLIGLSLYGFISVILTYLLSADSFREAIFPGFSSPQMRHLFGLSGCLMLVVSLNYWLSRYQLLYSVRGVSYGASYTDVKAQLPADTILYILSVAIALYLLWLTVFWQQKSSHHRWAIYTLGMYITFILIGNFILPMAVQSFIVEPNELQKEQPYIMRNIDLTRQAFNLDVIDSQIFNPTGKLTEADIKANELTIKNIRLWDQEPLLKTNRQLQQIRPYYQFPDADIDRYLIKNNGTQEKQQVLIAARELNYPDVPLPAQTWVNQNMIYTHGYGFTMSPVNTVAAAGLPEYFVKDISQNGSVLNTSNANIRASIPIGQPRIYYGEISNTHVMTGTKVKELDYPSGSDNVYNTYDGLGGIHINSLWKRWLFSIYLKDWKMVFTRDFLPETKVLLRRNINQRIQTIAPFLK
;
A
#
# COMPACT_ATOMS: atom_id res chain seq x y z
N MET A 1 -5.45 41.45 -11.08
CA MET A 1 -4.03 41.27 -11.46
C MET A 1 -4.01 40.47 -12.75
N THR A 2 -3.88 41.15 -13.89
CA THR A 2 -3.87 40.54 -15.23
C THR A 2 -2.47 40.02 -15.51
N LEU A 3 -2.26 38.70 -15.40
CA LEU A 3 -1.02 38.06 -15.85
C LEU A 3 -0.79 38.43 -17.33
N ASN A 4 0.42 38.86 -17.66
CA ASN A 4 0.77 39.31 -19.00
C ASN A 4 0.66 38.13 -19.98
N VAL A 5 0.21 38.39 -21.21
CA VAL A 5 0.04 37.36 -22.26
C VAL A 5 1.35 36.57 -22.51
N LEU A 6 2.50 37.20 -22.26
CA LEU A 6 3.82 36.58 -22.33
C LEU A 6 4.02 35.51 -21.24
N GLU A 7 3.58 35.78 -20.00
CA GLU A 7 3.67 34.84 -18.87
C GLU A 7 2.77 33.62 -19.09
N MET A 8 1.61 33.80 -19.72
CA MET A 8 0.75 32.67 -20.08
C MET A 8 1.37 31.75 -21.14
N LYS A 9 2.16 32.29 -22.08
CA LYS A 9 2.87 31.46 -23.08
C LYS A 9 4.00 30.66 -22.46
N THR A 10 4.81 31.26 -21.59
CA THR A 10 5.91 30.57 -20.90
C THR A 10 5.38 29.48 -19.98
N ILE A 11 4.29 29.73 -19.24
CA ILE A 11 3.61 28.72 -18.41
C ILE A 11 3.11 27.55 -19.26
N ARG A 12 2.49 27.80 -20.43
CA ARG A 12 2.02 26.72 -21.33
C ARG A 12 3.16 25.87 -21.87
N VAL A 13 4.27 26.49 -22.26
CA VAL A 13 5.47 25.75 -22.71
C VAL A 13 6.05 24.91 -21.57
N PHE A 14 6.15 25.47 -20.37
CA PHE A 14 6.62 24.74 -19.20
C PHE A 14 5.73 23.53 -18.87
N ILE A 15 4.41 23.72 -18.87
CA ILE A 15 3.44 22.61 -18.66
C ILE A 15 3.59 21.56 -19.76
N GLY A 16 3.78 21.97 -21.01
CA GLY A 16 4.03 21.06 -22.13
C GLY A 16 5.30 20.22 -21.95
N CYS A 17 6.41 20.86 -21.57
CA CYS A 17 7.68 20.18 -21.30
C CYS A 17 7.57 19.23 -20.09
N LEU A 18 6.91 19.65 -19.02
CA LEU A 18 6.69 18.80 -17.84
C LEU A 18 5.82 17.58 -18.18
N GLY A 19 4.76 17.79 -18.96
CA GLY A 19 3.89 16.70 -19.44
C GLY A 19 4.65 15.71 -20.32
N LEU A 20 5.49 16.20 -21.23
CA LEU A 20 6.34 15.35 -22.07
C LEU A 20 7.34 14.55 -21.22
N TRP A 21 7.98 15.20 -20.25
CA TRP A 21 8.94 14.54 -19.35
C TRP A 21 8.28 13.42 -18.53
N LEU A 22 7.13 13.69 -17.91
CA LEU A 22 6.35 12.68 -17.17
C LEU A 22 5.90 11.54 -18.07
N PHE A 23 5.45 11.85 -19.29
CA PHE A 23 5.07 10.83 -20.26
C PHE A 23 6.25 9.92 -20.62
N LEU A 24 7.42 10.50 -20.90
CA LEU A 24 8.62 9.74 -21.22
C LEU A 24 9.09 8.87 -20.05
N ASP A 25 9.02 9.39 -18.82
CA ASP A 25 9.37 8.63 -17.62
C ASP A 25 8.44 7.42 -17.42
N ILE A 26 7.12 7.62 -17.52
CA ILE A 26 6.12 6.54 -17.43
C ILE A 26 6.31 5.51 -18.55
N ALA A 27 6.48 5.98 -19.79
CA ALA A 27 6.68 5.10 -20.95
C ALA A 27 7.97 4.29 -20.83
N ALA A 28 9.05 4.91 -20.33
CA ALA A 28 10.32 4.23 -20.12
C ALA A 28 10.21 3.17 -19.01
N HIS A 29 9.56 3.49 -17.89
CA HIS A 29 9.30 2.52 -16.84
C HIS A 29 8.46 1.34 -17.35
N LEU A 30 7.32 1.61 -17.97
CA LEU A 30 6.43 0.57 -18.48
C LEU A 30 7.13 -0.32 -19.52
N GLY A 31 7.89 0.27 -20.44
CA GLY A 31 8.64 -0.51 -21.43
C GLY A 31 9.78 -1.33 -20.80
N ALA A 32 10.48 -0.80 -19.80
CA ALA A 32 11.54 -1.53 -19.10
C ALA A 32 10.98 -2.73 -18.33
N GLU A 33 9.84 -2.55 -17.64
CA GLU A 33 9.12 -3.64 -16.99
C GLU A 33 8.68 -4.71 -18.00
N ILE A 34 8.08 -4.31 -19.13
CA ILE A 34 7.67 -5.26 -20.18
C ILE A 34 8.85 -6.11 -20.64
N PHE A 35 9.98 -5.49 -20.96
CA PHE A 35 11.16 -6.23 -21.39
C PHE A 35 11.71 -7.17 -20.33
N TRP A 36 11.68 -6.76 -19.06
CA TRP A 36 12.16 -7.58 -17.97
C TRP A 36 11.23 -8.76 -17.69
N PHE A 37 9.92 -8.54 -17.64
CA PHE A 37 8.93 -9.62 -17.46
C PHE A 37 8.91 -10.59 -18.64
N GLN A 38 9.18 -10.10 -19.85
CA GLN A 38 9.38 -10.96 -21.02
C GLN A 38 10.64 -11.83 -20.89
N GLU A 39 11.74 -11.28 -20.37
CA GLU A 39 12.99 -12.04 -20.17
C GLU A 39 12.85 -13.16 -19.14
N VAL A 40 12.10 -12.95 -18.05
CA VAL A 40 11.86 -13.99 -17.05
C VAL A 40 10.73 -14.97 -17.42
N GLY A 41 10.02 -14.75 -18.53
CA GLY A 41 8.91 -15.60 -18.96
C GLY A 41 7.58 -15.35 -18.24
N TYR A 42 7.39 -14.18 -17.60
CA TYR A 42 6.19 -13.82 -16.83
C TYR A 42 5.48 -12.56 -17.38
N LEU A 43 5.60 -12.30 -18.69
CA LEU A 43 4.96 -11.14 -19.33
C LEU A 43 3.43 -11.15 -19.14
N GLU A 44 2.79 -12.31 -19.23
CA GLU A 44 1.34 -12.44 -19.04
C GLU A 44 0.91 -11.98 -17.64
N VAL A 45 1.68 -12.35 -16.60
CA VAL A 45 1.42 -11.93 -15.22
C VAL A 45 1.49 -10.41 -15.08
N PHE A 46 2.49 -9.78 -15.69
CA PHE A 46 2.63 -8.33 -15.70
C PHE A 46 1.49 -7.64 -16.46
N LEU A 47 1.11 -8.14 -17.63
CA LEU A 47 0.00 -7.59 -18.41
C LEU A 47 -1.32 -7.73 -17.68
N GLN A 48 -1.59 -8.88 -17.05
CA GLN A 48 -2.80 -9.08 -16.25
C GLN A 48 -2.84 -8.17 -15.04
N ARG A 49 -1.70 -7.97 -14.35
CA ARG A 49 -1.55 -6.97 -13.29
C ARG A 49 -1.87 -5.57 -13.82
N LEU A 50 -1.19 -5.13 -14.88
CA LEU A 50 -1.35 -3.78 -15.44
C LEU A 50 -2.79 -3.52 -15.90
N LEU A 51 -3.41 -4.48 -16.59
CA LEU A 51 -4.79 -4.41 -17.03
C LEU A 51 -5.74 -4.31 -15.84
N THR A 52 -5.57 -5.16 -14.82
CA THR A 52 -6.41 -5.14 -13.62
C THR A 52 -6.26 -3.82 -12.86
N GLN A 53 -5.03 -3.36 -12.63
CA GLN A 53 -4.75 -2.08 -11.99
C GLN A 53 -5.35 -0.90 -12.77
N GLY A 54 -5.16 -0.88 -14.10
CA GLY A 54 -5.67 0.18 -14.98
C GLY A 54 -7.20 0.21 -15.06
N SER A 55 -7.83 -0.96 -15.21
CA SER A 55 -9.30 -1.07 -15.23
C SER A 55 -9.92 -0.67 -13.89
N LEU A 56 -9.33 -1.10 -12.76
CA LEU A 56 -9.78 -0.68 -11.44
C LEU A 56 -9.60 0.82 -11.23
N TRP A 57 -8.44 1.36 -11.58
CA TRP A 57 -8.18 2.78 -11.47
C TRP A 57 -9.21 3.59 -12.26
N LEU A 58 -9.44 3.24 -13.53
CA LEU A 58 -10.42 3.93 -14.38
C LEU A 58 -11.83 3.84 -13.80
N PHE A 59 -12.26 2.65 -13.40
CA PHE A 59 -13.58 2.43 -12.82
C PHE A 59 -13.82 3.26 -11.55
N ILE A 60 -12.87 3.22 -10.61
CA ILE A 60 -12.98 3.94 -9.33
C ILE A 60 -12.93 5.45 -9.55
N VAL A 61 -12.01 5.96 -10.40
CA VAL A 61 -11.92 7.39 -10.72
C VAL A 61 -13.22 7.87 -11.38
N SER A 62 -13.72 7.15 -12.38
CA SER A 62 -14.94 7.52 -13.10
C SER A 62 -16.15 7.57 -12.17
N LEU A 63 -16.40 6.52 -11.38
CA LEU A 63 -17.56 6.52 -10.49
C LEU A 63 -17.43 7.58 -9.39
N SER A 64 -16.22 7.77 -8.85
CA SER A 64 -15.98 8.80 -7.83
C SER A 64 -16.20 10.21 -8.36
N ALA A 65 -15.67 10.49 -9.55
CA ALA A 65 -15.83 11.79 -10.20
C ALA A 65 -17.30 12.06 -10.56
N ILE A 66 -18.02 11.08 -11.10
CA ILE A 66 -19.45 11.20 -11.43
C ILE A 66 -20.24 11.53 -10.18
N TYR A 67 -20.04 10.79 -9.08
CA TYR A 67 -20.76 11.04 -7.84
C TYR A 67 -20.42 12.42 -7.25
N LEU A 68 -19.14 12.76 -7.09
CA LEU A 68 -18.73 14.01 -6.43
C LEU A 68 -19.07 15.24 -7.26
N LEU A 69 -18.74 15.24 -8.56
CA LEU A 69 -19.05 16.35 -9.44
C LEU A 69 -20.55 16.47 -9.69
N GLY A 70 -21.27 15.34 -9.81
CA GLY A 70 -22.73 15.31 -9.92
C GLY A 70 -23.40 16.01 -8.74
N ASN A 71 -23.06 15.62 -7.51
CA ASN A 71 -23.62 16.25 -6.31
C ASN A 71 -23.21 17.72 -6.15
N LEU A 72 -21.97 18.09 -6.49
CA LEU A 72 -21.53 19.49 -6.47
C LEU A 72 -22.25 20.34 -7.53
N THR A 73 -22.52 19.79 -8.72
CA THR A 73 -23.27 20.51 -9.76
C THR A 73 -24.74 20.68 -9.38
N LEU A 74 -25.37 19.67 -8.78
CA LEU A 74 -26.72 19.79 -8.24
C LEU A 74 -26.78 20.81 -7.10
N ALA A 75 -25.81 20.80 -6.18
CA ALA A 75 -25.71 21.80 -5.12
C ALA A 75 -25.57 23.23 -5.66
N GLN A 76 -24.81 23.41 -6.76
CA GLN A 76 -24.69 24.72 -7.42
C GLN A 76 -26.01 25.19 -8.05
N ARG A 77 -26.82 24.28 -8.60
CA ARG A 77 -28.15 24.61 -9.15
C ARG A 77 -29.15 24.97 -8.06
N LEU A 78 -29.08 24.33 -6.90
CA LEU A 78 -29.98 24.54 -5.76
C LEU A 78 -29.53 25.68 -4.82
N LYS A 79 -28.40 26.33 -5.12
CA LYS A 79 -27.83 27.42 -4.32
C LYS A 79 -28.71 28.67 -4.41
N TYR A 80 -28.84 29.43 -3.30
CA TYR A 80 -29.55 30.70 -3.33
C TYR A 80 -28.86 31.72 -4.27
N PRO A 81 -29.64 32.54 -5.02
CA PRO A 81 -29.10 33.67 -5.76
C PRO A 81 -28.48 34.70 -4.80
N PRO A 82 -27.52 35.53 -5.27
CA PRO A 82 -26.97 36.62 -4.46
C PRO A 82 -28.09 37.57 -4.04
N PHE A 83 -27.97 38.15 -2.83
CA PHE A 83 -28.96 39.13 -2.36
C PHE A 83 -29.00 40.32 -3.32
N PRO A 84 -30.19 40.81 -3.67
CA PRO A 84 -30.29 42.03 -4.47
C PRO A 84 -29.70 43.19 -3.67
N ASN A 85 -28.65 43.82 -4.20
CA ASN A 85 -28.10 45.06 -3.65
C ASN A 85 -29.26 46.03 -3.38
N SER A 86 -29.40 46.49 -2.14
CA SER A 86 -30.25 47.65 -1.84
C SER A 86 -29.84 48.79 -2.77
N MET A 87 -30.77 49.27 -3.60
CA MET A 87 -30.51 50.37 -4.55
C MET A 87 -29.80 51.54 -3.84
N PRO A 88 -28.82 52.20 -4.48
CA PRO A 88 -28.27 53.43 -3.93
C PRO A 88 -29.40 54.47 -3.82
N ILE A 89 -29.51 55.13 -2.66
CA ILE A 89 -30.54 56.11 -2.29
C ILE A 89 -30.55 57.39 -3.18
N GLN A 90 -29.80 57.40 -4.28
CA GLN A 90 -29.51 58.62 -5.04
C GLN A 90 -30.50 58.94 -6.17
N GLU A 91 -31.37 58.01 -6.58
CA GLU A 91 -32.37 58.26 -7.64
C GLU A 91 -33.77 58.65 -7.13
N ILE A 92 -34.05 58.55 -5.83
CA ILE A 92 -35.39 58.85 -5.26
C ILE A 92 -35.67 60.38 -5.22
N LYS A 93 -34.67 61.24 -5.45
CA LYS A 93 -34.87 62.70 -5.44
C LYS A 93 -35.29 63.31 -6.79
N ILE A 94 -35.15 62.59 -7.90
CA ILE A 94 -35.44 63.15 -9.24
C ILE A 94 -36.91 62.89 -9.64
N SER A 95 -37.51 61.78 -9.19
CA SER A 95 -38.88 61.43 -9.59
C SER A 95 -39.98 62.23 -8.88
N ARG A 96 -39.73 62.78 -7.67
CA ARG A 96 -40.75 63.58 -6.95
C ARG A 96 -41.05 64.94 -7.59
N LYS A 97 -40.20 65.43 -8.51
CA LYS A 97 -40.42 66.72 -9.20
C LYS A 97 -41.07 66.59 -10.58
N LEU A 98 -41.30 65.35 -11.05
CA LEU A 98 -41.85 65.06 -12.37
C LEU A 98 -43.20 64.31 -12.32
N THR A 99 -43.72 63.98 -11.14
CA THR A 99 -44.96 63.21 -10.99
C THR A 99 -46.24 64.04 -10.82
N THR A 100 -46.20 65.36 -10.99
CA THR A 100 -47.42 66.21 -10.93
C THR A 100 -48.17 66.32 -12.25
N PHE A 101 -47.68 65.73 -13.34
CA PHE A 101 -48.39 65.71 -14.61
C PHE A 101 -48.40 64.30 -15.16
N LEU A 102 -49.60 63.73 -15.28
CA LEU A 102 -49.97 62.44 -15.87
C LEU A 102 -50.14 61.28 -14.87
N SER A 103 -51.41 60.93 -14.63
CA SER A 103 -51.85 59.57 -14.34
C SER A 103 -52.82 59.17 -15.47
N PRO A 104 -52.89 57.90 -15.89
CA PRO A 104 -53.59 56.89 -15.10
C PRO A 104 -52.92 55.49 -15.06
N GLN A 105 -53.17 54.81 -13.94
CA GLN A 105 -53.27 53.35 -13.76
C GLN A 105 -52.42 52.44 -14.65
N TYR A 106 -51.20 52.13 -14.19
CA TYR A 106 -50.59 50.82 -14.42
C TYR A 106 -50.77 49.98 -13.14
N PRO A 107 -51.21 48.71 -13.22
CA PRO A 107 -51.00 47.79 -12.12
C PRO A 107 -49.50 47.54 -12.03
N THR A 108 -48.83 48.26 -11.13
CA THR A 108 -47.47 47.90 -10.72
C THR A 108 -47.56 46.56 -10.01
N ASN A 109 -47.38 45.48 -10.77
CA ASN A 109 -47.06 44.18 -10.20
C ASN A 109 -45.61 44.25 -9.68
N ASN A 110 -45.38 45.10 -8.68
CA ASN A 110 -44.20 45.08 -7.82
C ASN A 110 -44.37 43.92 -6.84
N GLN A 111 -44.43 42.70 -7.37
CA GLN A 111 -44.02 41.53 -6.62
C GLN A 111 -42.51 41.64 -6.45
N SER A 112 -42.10 42.40 -5.44
CA SER A 112 -40.85 42.10 -4.74
C SER A 112 -40.87 40.60 -4.42
N PRO A 113 -39.75 39.86 -4.62
CA PRO A 113 -39.73 38.45 -4.27
C PRO A 113 -40.15 38.35 -2.80
N GLN A 114 -41.34 37.80 -2.54
CA GLN A 114 -41.81 37.60 -1.18
C GLN A 114 -40.97 36.48 -0.58
N TRP A 115 -39.86 36.85 0.06
CA TRP A 115 -39.01 35.95 0.82
C TRP A 115 -39.81 35.43 2.02
N HIS A 116 -40.53 34.32 1.80
CA HIS A 116 -41.37 33.68 2.81
C HIS A 116 -40.56 33.35 4.07
N ASN A 117 -40.97 33.94 5.21
CA ASN A 117 -40.68 33.55 6.60
C ASN A 117 -39.52 32.55 6.81
N TYR A 118 -38.29 33.02 6.66
CA TYR A 118 -37.09 32.30 7.09
C TYR A 118 -36.85 32.58 8.59
N THR A 119 -37.46 31.76 9.45
CA THR A 119 -37.55 31.99 10.90
C THR A 119 -36.29 31.60 11.69
N ASN A 120 -35.32 30.90 11.09
CA ASN A 120 -34.08 30.48 11.75
C ASN A 120 -32.85 31.05 11.04
N LYS A 121 -32.52 32.32 11.32
CA LYS A 121 -31.30 32.98 10.82
C LYS A 121 -30.09 32.54 11.65
N ILE A 122 -29.10 31.90 11.02
CA ILE A 122 -27.81 31.62 11.68
C ILE A 122 -26.94 32.88 11.57
N LYS A 123 -26.62 33.50 12.71
CA LYS A 123 -25.74 34.68 12.80
C LYS A 123 -24.27 34.30 12.60
N LEU A 124 -23.45 35.22 12.10
CA LEU A 124 -22.02 35.04 11.83
C LEU A 124 -21.22 34.36 12.96
N ARG A 125 -21.52 34.70 14.22
CA ARG A 125 -20.87 34.10 15.42
C ARG A 125 -20.95 32.58 15.48
N TRP A 126 -21.98 31.98 14.87
CA TRP A 126 -22.15 30.52 14.79
C TRP A 126 -21.84 29.98 13.39
N LEU A 127 -22.04 30.79 12.34
CA LEU A 127 -21.78 30.40 10.96
C LEU A 127 -20.29 30.15 10.69
N LEU A 128 -19.42 31.09 11.12
CA LEU A 128 -17.99 31.01 10.87
C LEU A 128 -17.34 29.78 11.53
N PRO A 129 -17.54 29.50 12.84
CA PRO A 129 -16.96 28.30 13.46
C PRO A 129 -17.53 27.00 12.85
N LEU A 130 -18.79 26.98 12.41
CA LEU A 130 -19.37 25.82 11.72
C LEU A 130 -18.67 25.56 10.38
N ILE A 131 -18.47 26.60 9.56
CA ILE A 131 -17.78 26.48 8.27
C ILE A 131 -16.33 26.06 8.48
N LEU A 132 -15.60 26.71 9.40
CA LEU A 132 -14.22 26.34 9.71
C LEU A 132 -14.12 24.91 10.25
N GLY A 133 -15.06 24.47 11.08
CA GLY A 133 -15.12 23.10 11.59
C GLY A 133 -15.37 22.07 10.47
N LEU A 134 -16.24 22.37 9.51
CA LEU A 134 -16.47 21.52 8.33
C LEU A 134 -15.25 21.47 7.40
N ILE A 135 -14.56 22.61 7.19
CA ILE A 135 -13.31 22.63 6.43
C ILE A 135 -12.23 21.84 7.15
N PHE A 136 -12.13 21.95 8.48
CA PHE A 136 -11.20 21.16 9.30
C PHE A 136 -11.47 19.67 9.18
N LEU A 137 -12.73 19.24 9.29
CA LEU A 137 -13.12 17.85 9.08
C LEU A 137 -12.79 17.36 7.66
N MET A 138 -13.04 18.19 6.63
CA MET A 138 -12.67 17.88 5.26
C MET A 138 -11.15 17.69 5.11
N CYS A 139 -10.36 18.58 5.71
CA CYS A 139 -8.90 18.50 5.70
C CYS A 139 -8.40 17.23 6.41
N LEU A 140 -9.02 16.83 7.53
CA LEU A 140 -8.68 15.58 8.21
C LEU A 140 -8.94 14.36 7.32
N VAL A 141 -10.10 14.31 6.65
CA VAL A 141 -10.43 13.24 5.70
C VAL A 141 -9.41 13.22 4.56
N LEU A 142 -9.13 14.37 3.94
CA LEU A 142 -8.18 14.44 2.82
C LEU A 142 -6.74 14.10 3.25
N ALA A 143 -6.33 14.49 4.46
CA ALA A 143 -5.01 14.18 4.99
C ALA A 143 -4.85 12.67 5.23
N GLN A 144 -5.85 12.01 5.84
CA GLN A 144 -5.81 10.57 6.07
C GLN A 144 -5.68 9.78 4.76
N TYR A 145 -6.50 10.10 3.76
CA TYR A 145 -6.42 9.43 2.46
C TYR A 145 -5.16 9.83 1.68
N GLY A 146 -4.68 11.07 1.85
CA GLY A 146 -3.44 11.55 1.27
C GLY A 146 -2.22 10.81 1.80
N GLU A 147 -2.13 10.59 3.12
CA GLU A 147 -1.07 9.78 3.73
C GLU A 147 -1.10 8.34 3.24
N ILE A 148 -2.28 7.74 3.12
CA ILE A 148 -2.44 6.40 2.55
C ILE A 148 -1.96 6.39 1.09
N ALA A 149 -2.40 7.34 0.26
CA ALA A 149 -1.96 7.43 -1.14
C ALA A 149 -0.43 7.63 -1.28
N LEU A 150 0.16 8.47 -0.42
CA LEU A 150 1.59 8.73 -0.38
C LEU A 150 2.39 7.56 0.18
N SER A 151 1.84 6.76 1.09
CA SER A 151 2.51 5.54 1.57
C SER A 151 2.74 4.54 0.43
N TYR A 152 1.89 4.59 -0.60
CA TYR A 152 2.02 3.81 -1.83
C TYR A 152 2.96 4.44 -2.88
N TRP A 153 3.65 5.54 -2.53
CA TRP A 153 4.53 6.31 -3.41
C TRP A 153 5.92 6.51 -2.77
N PRO A 154 7.08 6.08 -3.33
CA PRO A 154 7.38 5.08 -4.35
C PRO A 154 7.99 3.76 -3.77
N GLY A 155 7.74 2.64 -4.47
CA GLY A 155 8.64 1.48 -4.64
C GLY A 155 9.07 0.61 -3.44
N LYS A 156 8.84 1.03 -2.18
CA LYS A 156 9.35 0.34 -0.99
C LYS A 156 8.31 -0.47 -0.19
N VAL A 157 7.09 -0.59 -0.69
CA VAL A 157 6.06 -1.35 0.03
C VAL A 157 6.00 -2.76 -0.53
N ASN A 158 6.51 -3.72 0.23
CA ASN A 158 6.29 -5.15 0.01
C ASN A 158 4.77 -5.38 -0.10
N GLN A 159 4.32 -5.67 -1.32
CA GLN A 159 2.91 -5.69 -1.73
C GLN A 159 2.10 -6.84 -1.10
N SER A 160 2.72 -7.77 -0.37
CA SER A 160 2.08 -8.96 0.22
C SER A 160 1.31 -8.72 1.51
N SER A 161 1.53 -7.61 2.23
CA SER A 161 0.93 -7.37 3.55
C SER A 161 0.18 -6.05 3.64
N LEU A 162 -0.49 -5.63 2.55
CA LEU A 162 -1.37 -4.49 2.62
C LEU A 162 -2.62 -4.87 3.40
N SER A 163 -2.64 -4.64 4.72
CA SER A 163 -3.89 -4.60 5.48
C SER A 163 -4.80 -3.54 4.83
N VAL A 164 -6.09 -3.84 4.65
CA VAL A 164 -7.02 -2.78 4.22
C VAL A 164 -7.00 -1.71 5.31
N PRO A 165 -6.81 -0.42 5.00
CA PRO A 165 -6.75 0.62 6.01
C PRO A 165 -8.03 0.57 6.84
N LEU A 166 -7.90 0.26 8.13
CA LEU A 166 -9.03 0.33 9.05
C LEU A 166 -9.55 1.75 9.07
N LEU A 167 -10.85 1.85 8.94
CA LEU A 167 -11.59 3.08 8.72
C LEU A 167 -11.57 3.95 9.98
N LEU A 168 -11.31 5.26 9.80
CA LEU A 168 -11.53 6.33 10.79
C LEU A 168 -11.19 5.95 12.25
N ARG A 169 -10.06 5.27 12.51
CA ARG A 169 -9.63 5.04 13.90
C ARG A 169 -9.50 6.38 14.60
N VAL A 170 -10.24 6.52 15.70
CA VAL A 170 -10.29 7.77 16.48
C VAL A 170 -8.88 8.21 16.86
N ASP A 171 -7.98 7.27 17.16
CA ASP A 171 -6.57 7.54 17.48
C ASP A 171 -5.82 8.23 16.34
N ILE A 172 -5.99 7.76 15.10
CA ILE A 172 -5.32 8.33 13.92
C ILE A 172 -5.86 9.74 13.65
N ILE A 173 -7.18 9.93 13.76
CA ILE A 173 -7.82 11.24 13.55
C ILE A 173 -7.36 12.23 14.62
N LEU A 174 -7.29 11.78 15.88
CA LEU A 174 -6.78 12.61 16.97
C LEU A 174 -5.30 12.96 16.77
N GLN A 175 -4.50 12.03 16.28
CA GLN A 175 -3.09 12.27 15.96
C GLN A 175 -2.93 13.26 14.80
N LEU A 176 -3.66 13.08 13.70
CA LEU A 176 -3.70 14.03 12.58
C LEU A 176 -4.20 15.40 13.01
N GLY A 177 -5.23 15.45 13.86
CA GLY A 177 -5.74 16.68 14.44
C GLY A 177 -4.68 17.40 15.27
N LYS A 178 -3.96 16.68 16.14
CA LYS A 178 -2.80 17.22 16.87
C LYS A 178 -1.72 17.71 15.91
N GLN A 179 -1.41 16.96 14.85
CA GLN A 179 -0.38 17.34 13.88
C GLN A 179 -0.74 18.65 13.17
N ILE A 180 -1.99 18.80 12.73
CA ILE A 180 -2.47 20.03 12.10
C ILE A 180 -2.42 21.23 13.06
N ILE A 181 -2.75 21.01 14.34
CA ILE A 181 -2.80 22.09 15.35
C ILE A 181 -1.40 22.50 15.81
N TYR A 182 -0.51 21.54 16.06
CA TYR A 182 0.78 21.79 16.71
C TYR A 182 1.96 22.00 15.74
N GLN A 183 1.82 21.64 14.45
CA GLN A 183 2.88 21.89 13.46
C GLN A 183 2.58 23.13 12.61
N PRO A 184 3.47 24.14 12.59
CA PRO A 184 3.19 25.44 11.97
C PRO A 184 2.99 25.36 10.45
N LEU A 185 3.68 24.42 9.78
CA LEU A 185 3.53 24.19 8.35
C LEU A 185 2.11 23.71 8.00
N TYR A 186 1.61 22.72 8.73
CA TYR A 186 0.27 22.16 8.50
C TYR A 186 -0.82 23.15 8.88
N LEU A 187 -0.63 23.91 9.97
CA LEU A 187 -1.55 24.97 10.35
C LEU A 187 -1.61 26.09 9.31
N GLY A 188 -0.46 26.46 8.73
CA GLY A 188 -0.37 27.42 7.63
C GLY A 188 -1.07 26.93 6.36
N LEU A 189 -0.87 25.66 5.97
CA LEU A 189 -1.57 25.03 4.85
C LEU A 189 -3.08 24.98 5.07
N PHE A 190 -3.52 24.60 6.28
CA PHE A 190 -4.93 24.59 6.67
C PHE A 190 -5.55 26.00 6.59
N GLY A 191 -4.86 27.00 7.14
CA GLY A 191 -5.31 28.41 7.09
C GLY A 191 -5.41 28.92 5.65
N GLY A 192 -4.40 28.66 4.82
CA GLY A 192 -4.37 29.03 3.42
C GLY A 192 -5.49 28.36 2.61
N LEU A 193 -5.68 27.05 2.79
CA LEU A 193 -6.74 26.30 2.12
C LEU A 193 -8.14 26.74 2.58
N SER A 194 -8.33 27.01 3.87
CA SER A 194 -9.58 27.54 4.41
C SER A 194 -9.93 28.88 3.79
N MET A 195 -8.96 29.79 3.72
CA MET A 195 -9.12 31.10 3.08
C MET A 195 -9.43 30.95 1.59
N ALA A 196 -8.73 30.06 0.89
CA ALA A 196 -8.94 29.79 -0.53
C ALA A 196 -10.35 29.23 -0.82
N ILE A 197 -10.85 28.32 0.01
CA ILE A 197 -12.22 27.77 -0.10
C ILE A 197 -13.26 28.85 0.21
N LEU A 198 -13.03 29.71 1.20
CA LEU A 198 -13.95 30.81 1.52
C LEU A 198 -14.09 31.78 0.34
N ILE A 199 -13.01 32.10 -0.36
CA ILE A 199 -13.00 33.06 -1.48
C ILE A 199 -13.49 32.40 -2.78
N TYR A 200 -12.97 31.21 -3.13
CA TYR A 200 -13.19 30.54 -4.42
C TYR A 200 -13.77 29.12 -4.26
N SER A 201 -14.77 28.96 -3.38
CA SER A 201 -15.40 27.68 -3.03
C SER A 201 -15.72 26.77 -4.22
N LYS A 202 -16.36 27.30 -5.27
CA LYS A 202 -16.75 26.53 -6.47
C LYS A 202 -15.54 25.89 -7.17
N PHE A 203 -14.44 26.63 -7.28
CA PHE A 203 -13.24 26.14 -7.97
C PHE A 203 -12.51 25.12 -7.11
N PHE A 204 -12.20 25.46 -5.86
CA PHE A 204 -11.44 24.59 -4.96
C PHE A 204 -12.18 23.30 -4.62
N LEU A 205 -13.49 23.33 -4.33
CA LEU A 205 -14.24 22.10 -4.06
C LEU A 205 -14.28 21.16 -5.29
N LYS A 206 -14.40 21.69 -6.52
CA LYS A 206 -14.31 20.84 -7.71
C LYS A 206 -12.90 20.30 -7.96
N ALA A 207 -11.88 21.14 -7.78
CA ALA A 207 -10.49 20.72 -7.94
C ALA A 207 -10.12 19.62 -6.93
N ILE A 208 -10.50 19.80 -5.67
CA ILE A 208 -10.31 18.79 -4.62
C ILE A 208 -11.09 17.51 -4.96
N ALA A 209 -12.33 17.60 -5.44
CA ALA A 209 -13.11 16.42 -5.83
C ALA A 209 -12.41 15.59 -6.93
N ILE A 210 -11.81 16.25 -7.92
CA ILE A 210 -11.06 15.59 -9.01
C ILE A 210 -9.79 14.93 -8.44
N ILE A 211 -8.99 15.68 -7.69
CA ILE A 211 -7.75 15.16 -7.07
C ILE A 211 -8.06 13.99 -6.13
N PHE A 212 -9.12 14.10 -5.33
CA PHE A 212 -9.55 13.06 -4.41
C PHE A 212 -10.04 11.80 -5.15
N SER A 213 -10.77 11.96 -6.26
CA SER A 213 -11.17 10.83 -7.12
C SER A 213 -9.95 10.11 -7.70
N LEU A 214 -8.95 10.85 -8.18
CA LEU A 214 -7.68 10.29 -8.67
C LEU A 214 -6.91 9.56 -7.57
N SER A 215 -6.88 10.13 -6.37
CA SER A 215 -6.24 9.53 -5.19
C SER A 215 -6.91 8.23 -4.77
N LEU A 216 -8.25 8.20 -4.68
CA LEU A 216 -9.01 6.99 -4.39
C LEU A 216 -8.75 5.88 -5.43
N GLY A 217 -8.76 6.25 -6.72
CA GLY A 217 -8.41 5.32 -7.80
C GLY A 217 -7.00 4.77 -7.67
N TRP A 218 -6.02 5.62 -7.35
CA TRP A 218 -4.64 5.19 -7.10
C TRP A 218 -4.56 4.20 -5.95
N ILE A 219 -5.15 4.51 -4.79
CA ILE A 219 -5.15 3.65 -3.60
C ILE A 219 -5.78 2.28 -3.92
N LEU A 220 -7.00 2.26 -4.46
CA LEU A 220 -7.71 1.00 -4.70
C LEU A 220 -7.03 0.13 -5.77
N SER A 221 -6.38 0.74 -6.77
CA SER A 221 -5.62 0.01 -7.79
C SER A 221 -4.41 -0.75 -7.23
N GLN A 222 -3.89 -0.38 -6.05
CA GLN A 222 -2.80 -1.13 -5.41
C GLN A 222 -3.27 -2.47 -4.82
N TYR A 223 -4.58 -2.62 -4.58
CA TYR A 223 -5.19 -3.85 -4.04
C TYR A 223 -5.66 -4.82 -5.14
N TRP A 224 -5.15 -4.68 -6.37
CA TRP A 224 -5.51 -5.50 -7.52
C TRP A 224 -5.40 -7.01 -7.24
N SER A 225 -4.38 -7.45 -6.49
CA SER A 225 -4.15 -8.86 -6.20
C SER A 225 -5.27 -9.45 -5.35
N LYS A 226 -5.73 -8.73 -4.32
CA LYS A 226 -6.87 -9.14 -3.49
C LYS A 226 -8.15 -9.22 -4.30
N ILE A 227 -8.40 -8.19 -5.14
CA ILE A 227 -9.58 -8.14 -6.00
C ILE A 227 -9.57 -9.31 -6.99
N LEU A 228 -8.42 -9.61 -7.61
CA LEU A 228 -8.29 -10.73 -8.55
C LEU A 228 -8.51 -12.08 -7.85
N LEU A 229 -7.91 -12.28 -6.67
CA LEU A 229 -8.12 -13.48 -5.86
C LEU A 229 -9.59 -13.65 -5.44
N SER A 230 -10.32 -12.57 -5.21
CA SER A 230 -11.75 -12.64 -4.86
C SER A 230 -12.65 -13.14 -5.99
N PHE A 231 -12.21 -13.01 -7.25
CA PHE A 231 -12.91 -13.59 -8.40
C PHE A 231 -12.59 -15.07 -8.60
N HIS A 232 -11.51 -15.55 -7.98
CA HIS A 232 -11.08 -16.95 -8.03
C HIS A 232 -10.91 -17.54 -6.61
N PRO A 233 -11.95 -17.50 -5.75
CA PRO A 233 -11.86 -18.01 -4.39
C PRO A 233 -11.79 -19.54 -4.40
N ILE A 234 -11.03 -20.10 -3.46
CA ILE A 234 -10.96 -21.55 -3.20
C ILE A 234 -11.50 -21.77 -1.79
N SER A 235 -12.40 -22.73 -1.60
CA SER A 235 -12.88 -23.09 -0.27
C SER A 235 -11.77 -23.81 0.49
N PHE A 236 -11.70 -23.54 1.80
CA PHE A 236 -10.81 -24.27 2.69
C PHE A 236 -11.49 -25.51 3.29
N ASP A 237 -12.79 -25.72 3.04
CA ASP A 237 -13.63 -26.76 3.63
C ASP A 237 -13.62 -26.77 5.18
N HIS A 238 -13.16 -25.66 5.78
CA HIS A 238 -13.04 -25.46 7.21
C HIS A 238 -13.68 -24.12 7.57
N SER A 239 -14.55 -24.13 8.59
CA SER A 239 -15.28 -22.95 9.04
C SER A 239 -14.84 -22.53 10.43
N GLU A 240 -14.82 -21.22 10.67
CA GLU A 240 -14.53 -20.69 12.00
C GLU A 240 -15.77 -20.84 12.93
N PRO A 241 -15.56 -21.04 14.25
CA PRO A 241 -16.62 -21.44 15.17
C PRO A 241 -17.53 -20.30 15.68
N LEU A 242 -17.23 -19.02 15.39
CA LEU A 242 -17.99 -17.87 15.89
C LEU A 242 -19.16 -17.50 14.96
N PHE A 243 -18.93 -17.40 13.66
CA PHE A 243 -19.96 -17.07 12.65
C PHE A 243 -20.31 -18.24 11.73
N GLY A 244 -19.59 -19.36 11.80
CA GLY A 244 -19.82 -20.53 10.94
C GLY A 244 -19.51 -20.23 9.47
N LYS A 245 -18.55 -19.33 9.21
CA LYS A 245 -18.14 -18.97 7.85
C LYS A 245 -16.88 -19.74 7.48
N ASP A 246 -16.83 -20.21 6.24
CA ASP A 246 -15.63 -20.82 5.68
C ASP A 246 -14.47 -19.81 5.72
N ILE A 247 -13.25 -20.28 6.00
CA ILE A 247 -12.05 -19.45 6.10
C ILE A 247 -11.81 -18.65 4.80
N SER A 248 -12.23 -19.18 3.65
CA SER A 248 -12.20 -18.49 2.35
C SER A 248 -12.93 -17.14 2.37
N PHE A 249 -13.99 -16.97 3.16
CA PHE A 249 -14.67 -15.69 3.31
C PHE A 249 -13.73 -14.61 3.83
N TYR A 250 -12.92 -14.93 4.83
CA TYR A 250 -12.01 -14.02 5.49
C TYR A 250 -10.77 -13.70 4.64
N ILE A 251 -10.32 -14.66 3.82
CA ILE A 251 -9.14 -14.50 2.97
C ILE A 251 -9.49 -13.78 1.65
N PHE A 252 -10.61 -14.14 1.01
CA PHE A 252 -10.94 -13.69 -0.34
C PHE A 252 -12.02 -12.61 -0.41
N HIS A 253 -13.05 -12.65 0.44
CA HIS A 253 -14.23 -11.78 0.31
C HIS A 253 -14.21 -10.59 1.26
N LEU A 254 -13.90 -10.80 2.54
CA LEU A 254 -13.91 -9.76 3.56
C LEU A 254 -13.01 -8.56 3.18
N PRO A 255 -11.77 -8.74 2.69
CA PRO A 255 -10.93 -7.62 2.28
C PRO A 255 -11.54 -6.76 1.16
N ILE A 256 -12.37 -7.34 0.30
CA ILE A 256 -13.03 -6.59 -0.79
C ILE A 256 -14.17 -5.74 -0.25
N TRP A 257 -14.96 -6.29 0.68
CA TRP A 257 -15.99 -5.51 1.34
C TRP A 257 -15.40 -4.39 2.18
N GLU A 258 -14.26 -4.61 2.83
CA GLU A 258 -13.52 -3.56 3.53
C GLU A 258 -13.03 -2.47 2.58
N LEU A 259 -12.49 -2.84 1.42
CA LEU A 259 -12.08 -1.87 0.39
C LEU A 259 -13.26 -1.07 -0.15
N LEU A 260 -14.41 -1.72 -0.35
CA LEU A 260 -15.66 -1.07 -0.74
C LEU A 260 -16.14 -0.09 0.35
N GLY A 261 -16.14 -0.51 1.62
CA GLY A 261 -16.48 0.32 2.77
C GLY A 261 -15.58 1.54 2.90
N PHE A 262 -14.27 1.35 2.77
CA PHE A 262 -13.25 2.41 2.74
C PHE A 262 -13.49 3.40 1.59
N TRP A 263 -13.74 2.92 0.38
CA TRP A 263 -14.00 3.80 -0.75
C TRP A 263 -15.30 4.60 -0.59
N LEU A 264 -16.39 3.92 -0.24
CA LEU A 264 -17.70 4.54 -0.11
C LEU A 264 -17.76 5.55 1.05
N ILE A 265 -17.06 5.31 2.16
CA ILE A 265 -17.08 6.26 3.28
C ILE A 265 -16.36 7.55 2.90
N GLY A 266 -15.20 7.46 2.23
CA GLY A 266 -14.44 8.64 1.82
C GLY A 266 -15.24 9.48 0.83
N LEU A 267 -15.83 8.80 -0.15
CA LEU A 267 -16.71 9.40 -1.16
C LEU A 267 -17.93 10.09 -0.52
N SER A 268 -18.65 9.40 0.36
CA SER A 268 -19.88 9.92 0.98
C SER A 268 -19.60 11.04 1.99
N LEU A 269 -18.56 10.93 2.82
CA LEU A 269 -18.16 11.99 3.76
C LEU A 269 -17.73 13.26 3.03
N TYR A 270 -16.81 13.15 2.07
CA TYR A 270 -16.37 14.31 1.29
C TYR A 270 -17.53 14.91 0.47
N GLY A 271 -18.36 14.07 -0.15
CA GLY A 271 -19.55 14.52 -0.88
C GLY A 271 -20.53 15.28 0.02
N PHE A 272 -20.82 14.76 1.21
CA PHE A 272 -21.69 15.43 2.18
C PHE A 272 -21.10 16.77 2.65
N ILE A 273 -19.83 16.79 3.09
CA ILE A 273 -19.17 18.00 3.59
C ILE A 273 -19.06 19.09 2.50
N SER A 274 -18.71 18.71 1.28
CA SER A 274 -18.57 19.67 0.17
C SER A 274 -19.90 20.28 -0.27
N VAL A 275 -21.00 19.51 -0.23
CA VAL A 275 -22.35 20.00 -0.53
C VAL A 275 -22.86 20.93 0.58
N ILE A 276 -22.72 20.56 1.85
CA ILE A 276 -23.14 21.44 2.96
C ILE A 276 -22.33 22.74 2.97
N LEU A 277 -21.02 22.70 2.69
CA LEU A 277 -20.20 23.90 2.53
C LEU A 277 -20.67 24.77 1.37
N THR A 278 -21.04 24.17 0.23
CA THR A 278 -21.57 24.92 -0.93
C THR A 278 -22.86 25.68 -0.58
N TYR A 279 -23.73 25.08 0.24
CA TYR A 279 -24.95 25.72 0.72
C TYR A 279 -24.69 26.78 1.79
N LEU A 280 -23.83 26.52 2.78
CA LEU A 280 -23.49 27.51 3.82
C LEU A 280 -22.78 28.74 3.24
N LEU A 281 -21.97 28.56 2.19
CA LEU A 281 -21.29 29.63 1.47
C LEU A 281 -22.15 30.27 0.36
N SER A 282 -23.48 30.13 0.43
CA SER A 282 -24.42 30.68 -0.56
C SER A 282 -24.98 32.05 -0.23
N ALA A 283 -25.60 32.73 -1.21
CA ALA A 283 -26.22 34.05 -1.05
C ALA A 283 -25.32 35.12 -0.41
N ASP A 284 -24.01 35.17 -0.68
CA ASP A 284 -23.11 36.10 0.03
C ASP A 284 -23.24 36.06 1.57
N SER A 285 -23.69 34.93 2.15
CA SER A 285 -23.95 34.78 3.60
C SER A 285 -22.72 35.09 4.45
N PHE A 286 -21.52 34.96 3.87
CA PHE A 286 -20.26 35.37 4.50
C PHE A 286 -20.09 36.90 4.51
N ARG A 287 -20.49 37.60 3.46
CA ARG A 287 -20.42 39.06 3.33
C ARG A 287 -21.51 39.75 4.16
N GLU A 288 -22.71 39.18 4.19
CA GLU A 288 -23.87 39.71 4.92
C GLU A 288 -23.99 39.19 6.35
N ALA A 289 -23.06 38.34 6.79
CA ALA A 289 -22.97 37.83 8.16
C ALA A 289 -24.21 37.05 8.66
N ILE A 290 -25.10 36.62 7.75
CA ILE A 290 -26.38 35.97 8.06
C ILE A 290 -26.66 34.88 7.01
N PHE A 291 -26.97 33.67 7.45
CA PHE A 291 -27.49 32.60 6.60
C PHE A 291 -29.01 32.45 6.79
N PRO A 292 -29.83 32.48 5.72
CA PRO A 292 -31.29 32.43 5.80
C PRO A 292 -31.85 31.05 6.19
N GLY A 293 -31.01 30.02 6.30
CA GLY A 293 -31.44 28.64 6.52
C GLY A 293 -31.58 27.87 5.21
N PHE A 294 -31.63 26.54 5.30
CA PHE A 294 -31.70 25.67 4.12
C PHE A 294 -33.10 25.71 3.47
N SER A 295 -33.15 25.79 2.14
CA SER A 295 -34.40 25.69 1.39
C SER A 295 -34.92 24.24 1.36
N SER A 296 -36.20 24.05 1.03
CA SER A 296 -36.81 22.71 0.93
C SER A 296 -36.05 21.79 -0.06
N PRO A 297 -35.67 22.23 -1.28
CA PRO A 297 -34.82 21.44 -2.17
C PRO A 297 -33.42 21.13 -1.61
N GLN A 298 -32.80 22.08 -0.90
CA GLN A 298 -31.48 21.87 -0.27
C GLN A 298 -31.56 20.83 0.84
N MET A 299 -32.60 20.88 1.68
CA MET A 299 -32.84 19.90 2.74
C MET A 299 -33.08 18.50 2.18
N ARG A 300 -33.87 18.34 1.12
CA ARG A 300 -34.07 17.04 0.46
C ARG A 300 -32.76 16.45 -0.05
N HIS A 301 -31.92 17.26 -0.68
CA HIS A 301 -30.61 16.81 -1.15
C HIS A 301 -29.70 16.40 0.02
N LEU A 302 -29.66 17.19 1.10
CA LEU A 302 -28.89 16.87 2.30
C LEU A 302 -29.38 15.59 2.98
N PHE A 303 -30.69 15.38 3.11
CA PHE A 303 -31.23 14.13 3.65
C PHE A 303 -30.86 12.91 2.80
N GLY A 304 -30.78 13.07 1.47
CA GLY A 304 -30.38 11.99 0.57
C GLY A 304 -28.91 11.62 0.75
N LEU A 305 -28.05 12.62 0.79
CA LEU A 305 -26.63 12.42 1.06
C LEU A 305 -26.38 11.84 2.45
N SER A 306 -27.08 12.34 3.48
CA SER A 306 -26.99 11.78 4.84
C SER A 306 -27.54 10.36 4.91
N GLY A 307 -28.63 10.04 4.21
CA GLY A 307 -29.18 8.69 4.13
C GLY A 307 -28.20 7.72 3.47
N CYS A 308 -27.60 8.10 2.34
CA CYS A 308 -26.54 7.33 1.69
C CYS A 308 -25.31 7.15 2.61
N LEU A 309 -24.88 8.23 3.28
CA LEU A 309 -23.78 8.16 4.26
C LEU A 309 -24.11 7.17 5.39
N MET A 310 -25.33 7.18 5.93
CA MET A 310 -25.76 6.25 6.98
C MET A 310 -25.85 4.80 6.50
N LEU A 311 -26.22 4.55 5.23
CA LEU A 311 -26.12 3.19 4.64
C LEU A 311 -24.67 2.70 4.58
N VAL A 312 -23.74 3.58 4.21
CA VAL A 312 -22.32 3.24 4.20
C VAL A 312 -21.80 3.00 5.61
N VAL A 313 -22.19 3.83 6.59
CA VAL A 313 -21.86 3.60 8.00
C VAL A 313 -22.42 2.25 8.50
N SER A 314 -23.64 1.91 8.11
CA SER A 314 -24.25 0.60 8.38
C SER A 314 -23.42 -0.54 7.80
N LEU A 315 -23.01 -0.45 6.53
CA LEU A 315 -22.15 -1.46 5.91
C LEU A 315 -20.86 -1.66 6.72
N ASN A 316 -20.26 -0.57 7.21
CA ASN A 316 -19.06 -0.64 8.02
C ASN A 316 -19.29 -1.34 9.36
N TYR A 317 -20.36 -1.02 10.10
CA TYR A 317 -20.68 -1.76 11.34
C TYR A 317 -21.00 -3.24 11.09
N TRP A 318 -21.63 -3.56 9.95
CA TRP A 318 -21.83 -4.96 9.56
C TRP A 318 -20.49 -5.68 9.34
N LEU A 319 -19.50 -5.01 8.73
CA LEU A 319 -18.15 -5.55 8.54
C LEU A 319 -17.36 -5.66 9.84
N SER A 320 -17.47 -4.68 10.73
CA SER A 320 -16.78 -4.66 12.03
C SER A 320 -17.05 -5.92 12.86
N ARG A 321 -18.25 -6.50 12.75
CA ARG A 321 -18.60 -7.78 13.38
C ARG A 321 -17.65 -8.90 12.98
N TYR A 322 -17.34 -9.04 11.70
CA TYR A 322 -16.43 -10.08 11.22
C TYR A 322 -14.96 -9.75 11.52
N GLN A 323 -14.61 -8.47 11.60
CA GLN A 323 -13.28 -8.01 11.97
C GLN A 323 -12.91 -8.31 13.43
N LEU A 324 -13.88 -8.66 14.29
CA LEU A 324 -13.59 -9.08 15.66
C LEU A 324 -12.67 -10.30 15.71
N LEU A 325 -12.65 -11.14 14.68
CA LEU A 325 -11.69 -12.26 14.56
C LEU A 325 -10.24 -11.82 14.34
N TYR A 326 -9.99 -10.53 14.07
CA TYR A 326 -8.67 -9.92 13.97
C TYR A 326 -8.33 -9.03 15.16
N SER A 327 -9.10 -9.12 16.25
CA SER A 327 -8.90 -8.32 17.45
C SER A 327 -7.56 -8.64 18.13
N VAL A 328 -6.93 -7.60 18.66
CA VAL A 328 -5.68 -7.68 19.44
C VAL A 328 -5.91 -7.36 20.92
N ARG A 329 -7.18 -7.28 21.34
CA ARG A 329 -7.56 -6.85 22.70
C ARG A 329 -7.26 -7.92 23.75
N GLY A 330 -7.46 -9.19 23.43
CA GLY A 330 -7.24 -10.31 24.35
C GLY A 330 -5.79 -10.77 24.43
N VAL A 331 -5.55 -11.78 25.28
CA VAL A 331 -4.23 -12.42 25.45
C VAL A 331 -3.72 -13.06 24.15
N SER A 332 -4.64 -13.51 23.30
CA SER A 332 -4.35 -14.12 22.00
C SER A 332 -5.01 -13.35 20.87
N TYR A 333 -4.42 -13.37 19.67
CA TYR A 333 -4.98 -12.74 18.47
C TYR A 333 -6.33 -13.37 18.08
N GLY A 334 -7.41 -12.60 18.05
CA GLY A 334 -8.75 -13.12 17.75
C GLY A 334 -9.83 -12.55 18.67
N ALA A 335 -11.09 -12.95 18.43
CA ALA A 335 -12.22 -12.43 19.18
C ALA A 335 -12.21 -12.92 20.63
N SER A 336 -12.05 -12.00 21.59
CA SER A 336 -12.07 -12.28 23.03
C SER A 336 -13.48 -12.34 23.62
N TYR A 337 -13.59 -12.62 24.92
CA TYR A 337 -14.89 -12.59 25.61
C TYR A 337 -15.59 -11.24 25.45
N THR A 338 -14.87 -10.14 25.69
CA THR A 338 -15.40 -8.79 25.57
C THR A 338 -15.84 -8.49 24.14
N ASP A 339 -15.10 -8.97 23.14
CA ASP A 339 -15.44 -8.75 21.74
C ASP A 339 -16.75 -9.47 21.37
N VAL A 340 -16.91 -10.72 21.80
CA VAL A 340 -18.09 -11.52 21.46
C VAL A 340 -19.32 -11.14 22.27
N LYS A 341 -19.17 -10.79 23.55
CA LYS A 341 -20.30 -10.53 24.45
C LYS A 341 -20.66 -9.06 24.61
N ALA A 342 -19.76 -8.12 24.30
CA ALA A 342 -20.03 -6.69 24.37
C ALA A 342 -19.97 -6.02 23.00
N GLN A 343 -18.84 -6.14 22.29
CA GLN A 343 -18.63 -5.43 21.03
C GLN A 343 -19.57 -5.93 19.91
N LEU A 344 -19.71 -7.25 19.74
CA LEU A 344 -20.55 -7.83 18.69
C LEU A 344 -22.03 -7.40 18.82
N PRO A 345 -22.67 -7.44 20.01
CA PRO A 345 -24.00 -6.85 20.20
C PRO A 345 -24.04 -5.34 19.93
N ALA A 346 -23.03 -4.58 20.37
CA ALA A 346 -22.97 -3.14 20.15
C ALA A 346 -22.93 -2.80 18.66
N ASP A 347 -22.05 -3.46 17.90
CA ASP A 347 -21.93 -3.31 16.45
C ASP A 347 -23.22 -3.72 15.74
N THR A 348 -23.90 -4.76 16.23
CA THR A 348 -25.18 -5.21 15.67
C THR A 348 -26.29 -4.18 15.89
N ILE A 349 -26.37 -3.57 17.07
CA ILE A 349 -27.34 -2.51 17.38
C ILE A 349 -27.04 -1.26 16.54
N LEU A 350 -25.77 -0.86 16.44
CA LEU A 350 -25.35 0.30 15.64
C LEU A 350 -25.62 0.08 14.15
N TYR A 351 -25.40 -1.14 13.65
CA TYR A 351 -25.81 -1.55 12.30
C TYR A 351 -27.32 -1.38 12.09
N ILE A 352 -28.16 -1.98 12.94
CA ILE A 352 -29.62 -1.90 12.78
C ILE A 352 -30.12 -0.45 12.87
N LEU A 353 -29.58 0.31 13.84
CA LEU A 353 -29.95 1.71 14.04
C LEU A 353 -29.53 2.59 12.87
N SER A 354 -28.34 2.38 12.30
CA SER A 354 -27.89 3.12 11.12
C SER A 354 -28.70 2.78 9.86
N VAL A 355 -29.10 1.52 9.66
CA VAL A 355 -30.07 1.15 8.60
C VAL A 355 -31.38 1.89 8.80
N ALA A 356 -31.94 1.87 10.02
CA ALA A 356 -33.21 2.53 10.31
C ALA A 356 -33.17 4.04 10.07
N ILE A 357 -32.09 4.71 10.52
CA ILE A 357 -31.87 6.14 10.28
C ILE A 357 -31.69 6.40 8.79
N ALA A 358 -30.93 5.57 8.07
CA ALA A 358 -30.73 5.72 6.64
C ALA A 358 -32.05 5.65 5.86
N LEU A 359 -32.87 4.63 6.13
CA LEU A 359 -34.20 4.47 5.52
C LEU A 359 -35.12 5.64 5.86
N TYR A 360 -35.11 6.11 7.11
CA TYR A 360 -35.87 7.29 7.52
C TYR A 360 -35.43 8.56 6.75
N LEU A 361 -34.13 8.82 6.64
CA LEU A 361 -33.60 9.98 5.91
C LEU A 361 -33.89 9.88 4.41
N LEU A 362 -33.75 8.70 3.80
CA LEU A 362 -34.10 8.46 2.40
C LEU A 362 -35.60 8.63 2.16
N TRP A 363 -36.46 8.15 3.06
CA TRP A 363 -37.89 8.39 2.99
C TRP A 363 -38.22 9.89 3.05
N LEU A 364 -37.56 10.64 3.93
CA LEU A 364 -37.69 12.10 3.98
C LEU A 364 -37.28 12.76 2.65
N THR A 365 -36.29 12.25 1.90
CA THR A 365 -35.94 12.86 0.60
C THR A 365 -37.09 12.89 -0.40
N VAL A 366 -37.89 11.82 -0.43
CA VAL A 366 -38.97 11.61 -1.39
C VAL A 366 -40.24 12.31 -0.93
N PHE A 367 -40.59 12.19 0.35
CA PHE A 367 -41.90 12.58 0.88
C PHE A 367 -41.91 13.91 1.67
N TRP A 368 -40.79 14.64 1.75
CA TRP A 368 -40.71 15.87 2.56
C TRP A 368 -41.72 16.94 2.14
N GLN A 369 -42.51 17.43 3.10
CA GLN A 369 -43.39 18.60 2.94
C GLN A 369 -42.95 19.75 3.87
N GLN A 370 -43.02 20.99 3.38
CA GLN A 370 -42.41 22.19 3.98
C GLN A 370 -42.97 22.61 5.36
N LYS A 371 -44.12 22.06 5.80
CA LYS A 371 -44.79 22.43 7.05
C LYS A 371 -44.54 21.49 8.24
N SER A 372 -43.68 20.47 8.12
CA SER A 372 -43.49 19.51 9.21
C SER A 372 -42.27 19.76 10.10
N SER A 373 -42.43 19.55 11.40
CA SER A 373 -41.40 19.64 12.45
C SER A 373 -40.32 18.53 12.38
N HIS A 374 -40.27 17.75 11.29
CA HIS A 374 -39.38 16.57 11.15
C HIS A 374 -37.88 16.89 11.17
N HIS A 375 -37.46 18.13 10.90
CA HIS A 375 -36.04 18.50 10.97
C HIS A 375 -35.47 18.38 12.40
N ARG A 376 -36.27 18.71 13.41
CA ARG A 376 -35.84 18.61 14.83
C ARG A 376 -35.63 17.15 15.20
N TRP A 377 -36.53 16.27 14.74
CA TRP A 377 -36.40 14.83 14.91
C TRP A 377 -35.14 14.27 14.25
N ALA A 378 -34.78 14.72 13.04
CA ALA A 378 -33.54 14.30 12.38
C ALA A 378 -32.28 14.66 13.20
N ILE A 379 -32.27 15.82 13.86
CA ILE A 379 -31.16 16.23 14.75
C ILE A 379 -31.14 15.37 16.01
N TYR A 380 -32.31 15.11 16.63
CA TYR A 380 -32.38 14.25 17.80
C TYR A 380 -31.95 12.81 17.50
N THR A 381 -32.35 12.25 16.36
CA THR A 381 -31.91 10.91 15.94
C THR A 381 -30.41 10.85 15.73
N LEU A 382 -29.81 11.89 15.15
CA LEU A 382 -28.36 11.95 14.96
C LEU A 382 -27.61 12.08 16.30
N GLY A 383 -28.10 12.95 17.20
CA GLY A 383 -27.54 13.10 18.55
C GLY A 383 -27.60 11.81 19.36
N MET A 384 -28.76 11.15 19.35
CA MET A 384 -28.95 9.84 19.97
C MET A 384 -27.98 8.81 19.38
N TYR A 385 -27.84 8.76 18.05
CA TYR A 385 -26.92 7.85 17.38
C TYR A 385 -25.46 8.05 17.82
N ILE A 386 -25.01 9.30 17.93
CA ILE A 386 -23.65 9.62 18.44
C ILE A 386 -23.48 9.11 19.89
N THR A 387 -24.51 9.25 20.74
CA THR A 387 -24.47 8.69 22.10
C THR A 387 -24.32 7.18 22.09
N PHE A 388 -25.06 6.46 21.23
CA PHE A 388 -24.92 5.01 21.08
C PHE A 388 -23.53 4.60 20.58
N ILE A 389 -22.92 5.38 19.68
CA ILE A 389 -21.54 5.13 19.23
C ILE A 389 -20.57 5.22 20.41
N LEU A 390 -20.65 6.29 21.20
CA LEU A 390 -19.76 6.49 22.36
C LEU A 390 -19.92 5.37 23.38
N ILE A 391 -21.16 4.99 23.68
CA ILE A 391 -21.45 3.90 24.62
C ILE A 391 -20.98 2.56 24.06
N GLY A 392 -21.37 2.22 22.83
CA GLY A 392 -21.14 0.91 22.23
C GLY A 392 -19.68 0.60 21.94
N ASN A 393 -18.90 1.59 21.47
CA ASN A 393 -17.51 1.37 21.05
C ASN A 393 -16.49 1.61 22.17
N PHE A 394 -16.81 2.42 23.18
CA PHE A 394 -15.85 2.80 24.22
C PHE A 394 -16.29 2.36 25.61
N ILE A 395 -17.45 2.80 26.07
CA ILE A 395 -17.86 2.62 27.47
C ILE A 395 -18.21 1.15 27.74
N LEU A 396 -19.03 0.53 26.89
CA LEU A 396 -19.51 -0.83 27.09
C LEU A 396 -18.37 -1.87 27.06
N PRO A 397 -17.48 -1.90 26.05
CA PRO A 397 -16.40 -2.88 26.03
C PRO A 397 -15.41 -2.66 27.17
N MET A 398 -15.08 -1.40 27.50
CA MET A 398 -14.21 -1.07 28.64
C MET A 398 -14.80 -1.54 29.97
N ALA A 399 -16.10 -1.31 30.19
CA ALA A 399 -16.77 -1.76 31.40
C ALA A 399 -16.82 -3.29 31.49
N VAL A 400 -17.14 -3.99 30.40
CA VAL A 400 -17.14 -5.47 30.40
C VAL A 400 -15.72 -6.00 30.64
N GLN A 401 -14.71 -5.41 30.01
CA GLN A 401 -13.32 -5.83 30.21
C GLN A 401 -12.90 -5.66 31.67
N SER A 402 -13.02 -4.46 32.23
CA SER A 402 -12.49 -4.17 33.57
C SER A 402 -13.33 -4.74 34.71
N PHE A 403 -14.65 -4.83 34.57
CA PHE A 403 -15.52 -5.30 35.66
C PHE A 403 -15.90 -6.78 35.57
N ILE A 404 -15.87 -7.41 34.39
CA ILE A 404 -16.33 -8.80 34.20
C ILE A 404 -15.16 -9.72 33.82
N VAL A 405 -14.32 -9.31 32.87
CA VAL A 405 -13.25 -10.17 32.34
C VAL A 405 -12.04 -10.15 33.25
N GLU A 406 -11.40 -9.00 33.49
CA GLU A 406 -10.16 -8.89 34.27
C GLU A 406 -10.23 -9.58 35.65
N PRO A 407 -11.33 -9.49 36.42
CA PRO A 407 -11.41 -10.20 37.71
C PRO A 407 -11.45 -11.73 37.60
N ASN A 408 -11.90 -12.29 36.47
CA ASN A 408 -12.08 -13.73 36.24
C ASN A 408 -11.55 -14.15 34.86
N GLU A 409 -10.41 -13.61 34.45
CA GLU A 409 -9.96 -13.61 33.06
C GLU A 409 -9.79 -15.02 32.50
N LEU A 410 -9.14 -15.92 33.28
CA LEU A 410 -8.90 -17.30 32.86
C LEU A 410 -10.22 -18.01 32.49
N GLN A 411 -11.23 -17.94 33.34
CA GLN A 411 -12.50 -18.64 33.10
C GLN A 411 -13.28 -18.02 31.93
N LYS A 412 -13.23 -16.69 31.79
CA LYS A 412 -13.97 -15.97 30.73
C LYS A 412 -13.32 -16.10 29.37
N GLU A 413 -11.99 -16.08 29.30
CA GLU A 413 -11.23 -16.14 28.05
C GLU A 413 -10.91 -17.58 27.60
N GLN A 414 -10.95 -18.57 28.49
CA GLN A 414 -10.67 -19.99 28.18
C GLN A 414 -11.30 -20.51 26.87
N PRO A 415 -12.62 -20.35 26.60
CA PRO A 415 -13.20 -20.88 25.37
C PRO A 415 -12.70 -20.18 24.10
N TYR A 416 -12.29 -18.91 24.17
CA TYR A 416 -11.76 -18.17 23.03
C TYR A 416 -10.30 -18.51 22.77
N ILE A 417 -9.52 -18.68 23.83
CA ILE A 417 -8.14 -19.17 23.76
C ILE A 417 -8.10 -20.59 23.17
N MET A 418 -8.99 -21.49 23.61
CA MET A 418 -9.05 -22.86 23.08
C MET A 418 -9.31 -22.87 21.56
N ARG A 419 -10.26 -22.06 21.08
CA ARG A 419 -10.53 -21.93 19.64
C ARG A 419 -9.31 -21.45 18.86
N ASN A 420 -8.55 -20.51 19.42
CA ASN A 420 -7.32 -20.03 18.79
C ASN A 420 -6.27 -21.14 18.72
N ILE A 421 -6.05 -21.87 19.81
CA ILE A 421 -5.13 -23.01 19.86
C ILE A 421 -5.53 -24.04 18.80
N ASP A 422 -6.80 -24.46 18.76
CA ASP A 422 -7.30 -25.46 17.82
C ASP A 422 -7.11 -25.01 16.36
N LEU A 423 -7.51 -23.78 16.01
CA LEU A 423 -7.37 -23.27 14.64
C LEU A 423 -5.91 -23.04 14.24
N THR A 424 -5.05 -22.61 15.17
CA THR A 424 -3.62 -22.44 14.90
C THR A 424 -2.96 -23.80 14.67
N ARG A 425 -3.31 -24.80 15.48
CA ARG A 425 -2.79 -26.16 15.28
C ARG A 425 -3.24 -26.73 13.95
N GLN A 426 -4.51 -26.56 13.56
CA GLN A 426 -4.99 -26.99 12.25
C GLN A 426 -4.27 -26.24 11.11
N ALA A 427 -4.15 -24.91 11.20
CA ALA A 427 -3.55 -24.08 10.15
C ALA A 427 -2.08 -24.41 9.87
N PHE A 428 -1.31 -24.73 10.92
CA PHE A 428 0.09 -25.16 10.81
C PHE A 428 0.25 -26.68 10.72
N ASN A 429 -0.86 -27.43 10.61
CA ASN A 429 -0.90 -28.88 10.59
C ASN A 429 -0.19 -29.54 11.78
N LEU A 430 -0.29 -28.92 12.97
CA LEU A 430 0.32 -29.35 14.22
C LEU A 430 -0.49 -30.44 14.95
N ASP A 431 -1.67 -30.78 14.45
CA ASP A 431 -2.46 -31.90 14.95
C ASP A 431 -1.91 -33.25 14.52
N VAL A 432 -1.13 -33.27 13.44
CA VAL A 432 -0.45 -34.46 12.91
C VAL A 432 1.03 -34.45 13.31
N ILE A 433 1.33 -34.04 14.54
CA ILE A 433 2.69 -34.13 15.09
C ILE A 433 2.81 -35.42 15.88
N ASP A 434 3.71 -36.30 15.42
CA ASP A 434 4.21 -37.40 16.23
C ASP A 434 5.27 -36.85 17.20
N SER A 435 4.83 -36.46 18.41
CA SER A 435 5.74 -35.99 19.44
C SER A 435 6.43 -37.19 20.09
N GLN A 436 7.64 -37.49 19.63
CA GLN A 436 8.47 -38.50 20.26
C GLN A 436 9.32 -37.86 21.36
N ILE A 437 9.17 -38.35 22.58
CA ILE A 437 10.05 -37.95 23.68
C ILE A 437 11.41 -38.59 23.42
N PHE A 438 12.34 -37.81 22.85
CA PHE A 438 13.73 -38.22 22.76
C PHE A 438 14.34 -38.20 24.16
N ASN A 439 14.49 -39.38 24.75
CA ASN A 439 15.18 -39.53 26.02
C ASN A 439 16.68 -39.78 25.74
N PRO A 440 17.58 -38.79 25.97
CA PRO A 440 19.00 -38.93 25.68
C PRO A 440 19.72 -39.94 26.58
N THR A 441 19.03 -40.58 27.53
CA THR A 441 19.60 -41.57 28.47
C THR A 441 19.68 -43.00 27.91
N GLY A 442 19.53 -43.18 26.60
CA GLY A 442 19.73 -44.48 25.94
C GLY A 442 21.12 -45.06 26.19
N LYS A 443 21.22 -46.39 26.35
CA LYS A 443 22.50 -47.11 26.37
C LYS A 443 22.92 -47.39 24.92
N LEU A 444 23.85 -46.60 24.39
CA LEU A 444 24.43 -46.80 23.07
C LEU A 444 25.18 -48.14 23.03
N THR A 445 24.77 -49.07 22.17
CA THR A 445 25.48 -50.34 21.95
C THR A 445 26.36 -50.30 20.70
N GLU A 446 27.34 -51.20 20.60
CA GLU A 446 28.16 -51.32 19.39
C GLU A 446 27.32 -51.69 18.15
N ALA A 447 26.26 -52.48 18.32
CA ALA A 447 25.34 -52.84 17.25
C ALA A 447 24.60 -51.62 16.68
N ASP A 448 24.20 -50.67 17.54
CA ASP A 448 23.52 -49.44 17.13
C ASP A 448 24.43 -48.55 16.26
N ILE A 449 25.72 -48.46 16.61
CA ILE A 449 26.72 -47.72 15.84
C ILE A 449 26.92 -48.35 14.47
N LYS A 450 27.05 -49.68 14.39
CA LYS A 450 27.22 -50.41 13.13
C LYS A 450 26.00 -50.30 12.21
N ALA A 451 24.79 -50.33 12.78
CA ALA A 451 23.55 -50.18 12.00
C ALA A 451 23.35 -48.76 11.44
N ASN A 452 23.95 -47.74 12.07
CA ASN A 452 23.73 -46.33 11.73
C ASN A 452 25.00 -45.64 11.20
N GLU A 453 25.84 -46.37 10.46
CA GLU A 453 27.13 -45.88 9.98
C GLU A 453 27.02 -44.55 9.20
N LEU A 454 25.98 -44.39 8.36
CA LEU A 454 25.71 -43.15 7.64
C LEU A 454 25.44 -41.95 8.57
N THR A 455 24.74 -42.16 9.68
CA THR A 455 24.47 -41.11 10.66
C THR A 455 25.76 -40.71 11.37
N ILE A 456 26.57 -41.69 11.79
CA ILE A 456 27.87 -41.46 12.44
C ILE A 456 28.82 -40.69 11.51
N LYS A 457 28.86 -41.06 10.23
CA LYS A 457 29.63 -40.35 9.19
C LYS A 457 29.10 -38.95 8.86
N ASN A 458 27.94 -38.55 9.36
CA ASN A 458 27.34 -37.24 9.09
C ASN A 458 27.06 -36.44 10.36
N ILE A 459 27.65 -36.81 11.50
CA ILE A 459 27.57 -36.02 12.73
C ILE A 459 28.17 -34.64 12.45
N ARG A 460 27.33 -33.61 12.56
CA ARG A 460 27.72 -32.24 12.30
C ARG A 460 28.62 -31.71 13.42
N LEU A 461 29.88 -31.47 13.09
CA LEU A 461 30.86 -30.79 13.94
C LEU A 461 30.89 -29.28 13.67
N TRP A 462 30.53 -28.85 12.46
CA TRP A 462 30.53 -27.46 12.04
C TRP A 462 29.16 -26.80 12.14
N ASP A 463 29.14 -25.59 12.69
CA ASP A 463 27.99 -24.68 12.59
C ASP A 463 28.20 -23.68 11.43
N GLN A 464 27.11 -23.09 10.94
CA GLN A 464 27.11 -22.18 9.79
C GLN A 464 27.97 -20.94 10.06
N GLU A 465 27.77 -20.27 11.20
CA GLU A 465 28.43 -18.99 11.49
C GLU A 465 29.97 -19.10 11.62
N PRO A 466 30.54 -20.07 12.35
CA PRO A 466 31.98 -20.28 12.40
C PRO A 466 32.59 -20.58 11.02
N LEU A 467 31.95 -21.47 10.24
CA LEU A 467 32.42 -21.79 8.88
C LEU A 467 32.46 -20.54 8.01
N LEU A 468 31.41 -19.72 8.06
CA LEU A 468 31.30 -18.52 7.25
C LEU A 468 32.38 -17.48 7.61
N LYS A 469 32.70 -17.33 8.90
CA LYS A 469 33.83 -16.49 9.36
C LYS A 469 35.15 -17.01 8.81
N THR A 470 35.38 -18.32 8.84
CA THR A 470 36.58 -18.93 8.28
C THR A 470 36.65 -18.79 6.75
N ASN A 471 35.53 -18.93 6.03
CA ASN A 471 35.45 -18.71 4.59
C ASN A 471 35.80 -17.25 4.22
N ARG A 472 35.32 -16.28 4.99
CA ARG A 472 35.66 -14.86 4.79
C ARG A 472 37.16 -14.58 4.99
N GLN A 473 37.82 -15.33 5.86
CA GLN A 473 39.27 -15.18 6.06
C GLN A 473 40.10 -15.93 5.01
N LEU A 474 39.75 -17.18 4.72
CA LEU A 474 40.60 -18.09 3.94
C LEU A 474 40.21 -18.19 2.47
N GLN A 475 38.93 -17.99 2.15
CA GLN A 475 38.35 -18.32 0.84
C GLN A 475 37.80 -17.10 0.09
N GLN A 476 37.85 -15.91 0.72
CA GLN A 476 37.39 -14.67 0.11
C GLN A 476 38.31 -14.22 -1.03
N ILE A 477 39.63 -14.44 -0.90
CA ILE A 477 40.68 -14.18 -1.90
C ILE A 477 40.87 -12.69 -2.25
N ARG A 478 39.79 -11.91 -2.38
CA ARG A 478 39.79 -10.47 -2.67
C ARG A 478 38.71 -9.73 -1.88
N PRO A 479 38.92 -8.46 -1.51
CA PRO A 479 37.95 -7.70 -0.70
C PRO A 479 36.55 -7.63 -1.31
N TYR A 480 36.44 -7.55 -2.64
CA TYR A 480 35.16 -7.45 -3.35
C TYR A 480 34.37 -8.76 -3.46
N TYR A 481 34.94 -9.89 -3.04
CA TYR A 481 34.17 -11.11 -2.89
C TYR A 481 33.63 -11.22 -1.47
N GLN A 482 32.47 -11.83 -1.31
CA GLN A 482 31.85 -12.05 0.00
C GLN A 482 31.08 -13.38 -0.01
N PHE A 483 31.01 -14.01 1.17
CA PHE A 483 30.09 -15.11 1.45
C PHE A 483 28.94 -14.58 2.31
N PRO A 484 27.75 -14.31 1.72
CA PRO A 484 26.62 -13.78 2.46
C PRO A 484 26.06 -14.82 3.43
N ASP A 485 25.87 -16.06 2.96
CA ASP A 485 25.30 -17.18 3.73
C ASP A 485 26.03 -18.51 3.48
N ALA A 486 25.75 -19.51 4.32
CA ALA A 486 26.18 -20.89 4.18
C ALA A 486 25.03 -21.87 4.48
N ASP A 487 24.65 -22.66 3.49
CA ASP A 487 23.52 -23.58 3.57
C ASP A 487 23.95 -25.02 3.87
N ILE A 488 23.08 -25.75 4.57
CA ILE A 488 23.27 -27.17 4.85
C ILE A 488 22.49 -27.98 3.82
N ASP A 489 23.18 -28.89 3.13
CA ASP A 489 22.55 -29.74 2.15
C ASP A 489 23.23 -31.13 2.09
N ARG A 490 22.66 -32.07 1.34
CA ARG A 490 23.14 -33.46 1.24
C ARG A 490 23.38 -33.85 -0.21
N TYR A 491 24.60 -34.25 -0.51
CA TYR A 491 25.01 -34.67 -1.85
C TYR A 491 25.44 -36.14 -1.86
N LEU A 492 25.25 -36.80 -3.00
CA LEU A 492 25.81 -38.13 -3.24
C LEU A 492 27.28 -37.97 -3.62
N ILE A 493 28.17 -38.41 -2.73
CA ILE A 493 29.61 -38.34 -2.93
C ILE A 493 30.14 -39.75 -3.20
N LYS A 494 30.87 -39.90 -4.30
CA LYS A 494 31.61 -41.14 -4.60
C LYS A 494 32.80 -41.25 -3.66
N ASN A 495 32.86 -42.35 -2.93
CA ASN A 495 34.01 -42.70 -2.09
C ASN A 495 34.38 -44.16 -2.34
N ASN A 496 35.62 -44.44 -2.78
CA ASN A 496 36.14 -45.79 -3.01
C ASN A 496 35.20 -46.76 -3.78
N GLY A 497 34.44 -46.25 -4.75
CA GLY A 497 33.55 -47.04 -5.61
C GLY A 497 32.09 -47.12 -5.16
N THR A 498 31.76 -46.69 -3.94
CA THR A 498 30.37 -46.57 -3.45
C THR A 498 29.90 -45.11 -3.46
N GLN A 499 28.60 -44.88 -3.63
CA GLN A 499 28.00 -43.55 -3.50
C GLN A 499 27.34 -43.43 -2.14
N GLU A 500 27.82 -42.51 -1.32
CA GLU A 500 27.29 -42.26 0.02
C GLU A 500 26.64 -40.87 0.08
N LYS A 501 25.54 -40.73 0.83
CA LYS A 501 24.93 -39.43 1.10
C LYS A 501 25.77 -38.71 2.16
N GLN A 502 26.38 -37.62 1.76
CA GLN A 502 27.21 -36.78 2.62
C GLN A 502 26.53 -35.43 2.85
N GLN A 503 26.41 -35.04 4.11
CA GLN A 503 25.97 -33.73 4.52
C GLN A 503 27.15 -32.76 4.43
N VAL A 504 26.88 -31.61 3.83
CA VAL A 504 27.86 -30.56 3.56
C VAL A 504 27.28 -29.20 3.91
N LEU A 505 28.18 -28.25 4.11
CA LEU A 505 27.90 -26.82 4.10
C LEU A 505 28.40 -26.24 2.78
N ILE A 506 27.54 -25.51 2.08
CA ILE A 506 27.86 -24.84 0.82
C ILE A 506 27.72 -23.33 0.99
N ALA A 507 28.67 -22.55 0.47
CA ALA A 507 28.60 -21.10 0.53
C ALA A 507 29.01 -20.48 -0.82
N ALA A 508 28.13 -19.66 -1.39
CA ALA A 508 28.35 -18.98 -2.65
C ALA A 508 29.32 -17.80 -2.49
N ARG A 509 30.29 -17.66 -3.40
CA ARG A 509 31.21 -16.51 -3.42
C ARG A 509 30.63 -15.43 -4.32
N GLU A 510 29.90 -14.49 -3.72
CA GLU A 510 29.25 -13.38 -4.43
C GLU A 510 30.14 -12.14 -4.53
N LEU A 511 29.80 -11.25 -5.47
CA LEU A 511 30.47 -9.97 -5.66
C LEU A 511 29.76 -8.87 -4.86
N ASN A 512 30.49 -8.22 -3.96
CA ASN A 512 30.07 -6.99 -3.28
C ASN A 512 30.79 -5.78 -3.91
N TYR A 513 30.13 -5.11 -4.86
CA TYR A 513 30.75 -3.99 -5.59
C TYR A 513 31.22 -2.82 -4.71
N PRO A 514 30.49 -2.40 -3.65
CA PRO A 514 30.98 -1.41 -2.69
C PRO A 514 32.39 -1.67 -2.11
N ASP A 515 32.82 -2.94 -2.05
CA ASP A 515 34.14 -3.33 -1.53
C ASP A 515 35.25 -3.34 -2.61
N VAL A 516 34.92 -3.00 -3.85
CA VAL A 516 35.92 -2.73 -4.89
C VAL A 516 36.72 -1.49 -4.48
N PRO A 517 38.07 -1.47 -4.63
CA PRO A 517 38.89 -0.32 -4.23
C PRO A 517 38.39 0.99 -4.82
N LEU A 518 38.32 2.06 -4.02
CA LEU A 518 37.78 3.38 -4.41
C LEU A 518 38.30 3.89 -5.77
N PRO A 519 39.60 3.82 -6.12
CA PRO A 519 40.09 4.28 -7.43
C PRO A 519 39.52 3.47 -8.61
N ALA A 520 39.09 2.24 -8.36
CA ALA A 520 38.48 1.34 -9.33
C ALA A 520 36.95 1.40 -9.33
N GLN A 521 36.30 2.25 -8.52
CA GLN A 521 34.85 2.40 -8.52
C GLN A 521 34.36 3.32 -9.66
N THR A 522 34.76 3.02 -10.88
CA THR A 522 34.34 3.77 -12.08
C THR A 522 33.05 3.22 -12.66
N TRP A 523 32.36 4.01 -13.48
CA TRP A 523 31.12 3.55 -14.13
C TRP A 523 31.35 2.33 -15.04
N VAL A 524 32.46 2.26 -15.77
CA VAL A 524 32.79 1.10 -16.61
C VAL A 524 33.03 -0.13 -15.73
N ASN A 525 33.74 0.04 -14.62
CA ASN A 525 34.05 -1.05 -13.71
C ASN A 525 32.78 -1.61 -13.04
N GLN A 526 31.89 -0.74 -12.58
CA GLN A 526 30.61 -1.13 -11.98
C GLN A 526 29.71 -1.93 -12.93
N ASN A 527 29.67 -1.49 -14.19
CA ASN A 527 28.65 -1.95 -15.11
C ASN A 527 29.15 -3.02 -16.08
N MET A 528 30.45 -3.10 -16.38
CA MET A 528 30.97 -3.97 -17.45
C MET A 528 32.15 -4.86 -17.03
N ILE A 529 32.87 -4.54 -15.95
CA ILE A 529 34.02 -5.36 -15.50
C ILE A 529 33.65 -6.24 -14.31
N TYR A 530 33.23 -5.63 -13.20
CA TYR A 530 32.83 -6.34 -11.99
C TYR A 530 31.35 -6.71 -12.09
N THR A 531 31.06 -7.72 -12.92
CA THR A 531 29.68 -8.10 -13.24
C THR A 531 29.14 -9.22 -12.39
N HIS A 532 29.95 -10.12 -11.84
CA HIS A 532 29.49 -11.36 -11.21
C HIS A 532 30.39 -11.80 -10.04
N GLY A 533 29.83 -12.60 -9.13
CA GLY A 533 30.60 -13.39 -8.16
C GLY A 533 31.19 -14.64 -8.81
N TYR A 534 32.18 -15.26 -8.20
CA TYR A 534 32.91 -16.37 -8.83
C TYR A 534 33.23 -17.49 -7.85
N GLY A 535 32.62 -18.66 -8.03
CA GLY A 535 32.89 -19.85 -7.24
C GLY A 535 31.97 -20.02 -6.04
N PHE A 536 32.21 -21.11 -5.32
CA PHE A 536 31.58 -21.45 -4.05
C PHE A 536 32.55 -22.32 -3.25
N THR A 537 32.33 -22.42 -1.95
CA THR A 537 33.00 -23.39 -1.09
C THR A 537 32.03 -24.49 -0.71
N MET A 538 32.55 -25.70 -0.53
CA MET A 538 31.77 -26.86 -0.08
C MET A 538 32.60 -27.62 0.94
N SER A 539 32.08 -27.77 2.15
CA SER A 539 32.78 -28.41 3.27
C SER A 539 31.93 -29.54 3.86
N PRO A 540 32.46 -30.75 4.03
CA PRO A 540 31.78 -31.77 4.83
C PRO A 540 31.54 -31.28 6.25
N VAL A 541 30.37 -31.60 6.81
CA VAL A 541 30.00 -31.12 8.16
C VAL A 541 30.71 -31.87 9.29
N ASN A 542 31.30 -33.03 9.01
CA ASN A 542 31.77 -34.00 9.99
C ASN A 542 33.29 -34.15 10.06
N THR A 543 34.06 -33.41 9.27
CA THR A 543 35.53 -33.51 9.25
C THR A 543 36.18 -32.17 9.53
N VAL A 544 37.34 -32.22 10.17
CA VAL A 544 38.14 -31.06 10.57
C VAL A 544 39.54 -31.27 10.03
N ALA A 545 40.06 -30.29 9.30
CA ALA A 545 41.43 -30.30 8.80
C ALA A 545 42.43 -29.97 9.92
N ALA A 546 43.72 -29.98 9.58
CA ALA A 546 44.77 -29.58 10.51
C ALA A 546 44.52 -28.17 11.08
N ALA A 547 44.95 -27.95 12.34
CA ALA A 547 44.78 -26.69 13.08
C ALA A 547 43.31 -26.25 13.33
N GLY A 548 42.34 -27.16 13.23
CA GLY A 548 40.94 -26.85 13.55
C GLY A 548 40.25 -26.04 12.45
N LEU A 549 40.73 -26.12 11.21
CA LEU A 549 40.11 -25.48 10.05
C LEU A 549 39.11 -26.42 9.38
N PRO A 550 38.11 -25.89 8.65
CA PRO A 550 37.23 -26.73 7.85
C PRO A 550 37.99 -27.44 6.74
N GLU A 551 37.67 -28.71 6.54
CA GLU A 551 38.04 -29.41 5.33
C GLU A 551 37.14 -28.92 4.18
N TYR A 552 37.66 -28.88 2.96
CA TYR A 552 36.92 -28.43 1.78
C TYR A 552 36.91 -29.52 0.71
N PHE A 553 35.72 -29.89 0.25
CA PHE A 553 35.52 -30.61 -1.00
C PHE A 553 35.75 -29.70 -2.20
N VAL A 554 35.26 -28.46 -2.13
CA VAL A 554 35.45 -27.43 -3.18
C VAL A 554 35.98 -26.15 -2.52
N LYS A 555 37.06 -25.60 -3.07
CA LYS A 555 37.70 -24.38 -2.55
C LYS A 555 38.47 -23.61 -3.63
N ASP A 556 38.96 -22.45 -3.23
CA ASP A 556 39.86 -21.57 -3.94
C ASP A 556 39.34 -21.20 -5.34
N ILE A 557 40.23 -20.63 -6.17
CA ILE A 557 40.03 -20.50 -7.61
C ILE A 557 41.26 -21.13 -8.26
N SER A 558 41.05 -22.09 -9.16
CA SER A 558 42.12 -22.90 -9.71
C SER A 558 42.88 -22.15 -10.81
N GLN A 559 44.21 -22.27 -10.82
CA GLN A 559 45.09 -21.71 -11.86
C GLN A 559 45.52 -22.75 -12.91
N ASN A 560 45.19 -24.05 -12.72
CA ASN A 560 45.75 -25.17 -13.49
C ASN A 560 44.75 -25.79 -14.49
N GLY A 561 43.84 -24.99 -15.07
CA GLY A 561 42.89 -25.44 -16.10
C GLY A 561 41.58 -26.07 -15.59
N SER A 562 41.51 -26.50 -14.32
CA SER A 562 40.24 -26.65 -13.60
C SER A 562 39.70 -25.29 -13.17
N VAL A 563 38.38 -25.15 -12.98
CA VAL A 563 37.76 -23.86 -12.65
C VAL A 563 37.84 -23.54 -11.14
N LEU A 564 37.52 -24.53 -10.29
CA LEU A 564 37.71 -24.49 -8.83
C LEU A 564 38.53 -25.70 -8.40
N ASN A 565 39.25 -25.59 -7.27
CA ASN A 565 40.01 -26.72 -6.71
C ASN A 565 39.06 -27.69 -6.01
N THR A 566 39.22 -28.98 -6.27
CA THR A 566 38.51 -30.07 -5.58
C THR A 566 39.50 -30.92 -4.81
N SER A 567 39.11 -31.42 -3.62
CA SER A 567 40.02 -32.21 -2.78
C SER A 567 40.54 -33.49 -3.44
N ASN A 568 39.72 -34.14 -4.27
CA ASN A 568 40.13 -35.31 -5.05
C ASN A 568 39.28 -35.50 -6.33
N ALA A 569 39.69 -36.43 -7.19
CA ALA A 569 39.01 -36.73 -8.45
C ALA A 569 37.58 -37.29 -8.26
N ASN A 570 37.32 -37.99 -7.15
CA ASN A 570 35.99 -38.51 -6.84
C ASN A 570 35.00 -37.39 -6.51
N ILE A 571 35.43 -36.36 -5.76
CA ILE A 571 34.64 -35.15 -5.52
C ILE A 571 34.36 -34.45 -6.84
N ARG A 572 35.37 -34.27 -7.71
CA ARG A 572 35.18 -33.66 -9.04
C ARG A 572 34.16 -34.42 -9.90
N ALA A 573 34.16 -35.75 -9.83
CA ALA A 573 33.21 -36.59 -10.53
C ALA A 573 31.82 -36.60 -9.88
N SER A 574 31.71 -36.28 -8.59
CA SER A 574 30.44 -36.22 -7.84
C SER A 574 29.79 -34.84 -7.95
N ILE A 575 30.59 -33.78 -8.01
CA ILE A 575 30.17 -32.38 -8.08
C ILE A 575 30.76 -31.78 -9.37
N PRO A 576 30.07 -31.92 -10.51
CA PRO A 576 30.55 -31.40 -11.78
C PRO A 576 30.47 -29.87 -11.80
N ILE A 577 31.63 -29.21 -11.79
CA ILE A 577 31.72 -27.74 -11.83
C ILE A 577 32.10 -27.33 -13.26
N GLY A 578 31.11 -26.75 -13.95
CA GLY A 578 31.27 -26.08 -15.24
C GLY A 578 31.75 -24.65 -15.05
N GLN A 579 30.86 -23.67 -15.24
CA GLN A 579 31.15 -22.25 -15.10
C GLN A 579 30.53 -21.68 -13.82
N PRO A 580 31.30 -21.45 -12.75
CA PRO A 580 30.77 -21.08 -11.45
C PRO A 580 30.60 -19.56 -11.34
N ARG A 581 30.04 -18.91 -12.37
CA ARG A 581 29.80 -17.46 -12.39
C ARG A 581 28.43 -17.16 -11.83
N ILE A 582 28.38 -16.29 -10.84
CA ILE A 582 27.16 -15.94 -10.10
C ILE A 582 26.73 -14.54 -10.51
N TYR A 583 25.89 -14.46 -11.56
CA TYR A 583 25.30 -13.20 -12.00
C TYR A 583 24.07 -12.82 -11.19
N TYR A 584 23.38 -13.77 -10.58
CA TYR A 584 22.21 -13.52 -9.74
C TYR A 584 22.46 -14.17 -8.39
N GLY A 585 22.28 -13.42 -7.31
CA GLY A 585 22.61 -13.87 -5.96
C GLY A 585 21.87 -13.07 -4.90
N GLU A 586 22.22 -13.24 -3.64
CA GLU A 586 21.58 -12.64 -2.48
C GLU A 586 22.02 -11.19 -2.24
N ILE A 587 23.23 -10.82 -2.66
CA ILE A 587 23.79 -9.47 -2.46
C ILE A 587 24.04 -8.71 -3.77
N SER A 588 23.65 -9.30 -4.90
CA SER A 588 23.82 -8.72 -6.24
C SER A 588 22.83 -7.58 -6.54
N ASN A 589 23.09 -6.38 -6.00
CA ASN A 589 22.16 -5.24 -6.07
C ASN A 589 22.41 -4.26 -7.23
N THR A 590 23.54 -4.36 -7.93
CA THR A 590 23.89 -3.47 -9.05
C THR A 590 23.34 -4.00 -10.38
N HIS A 591 22.88 -3.12 -11.27
CA HIS A 591 22.66 -3.48 -12.66
C HIS A 591 24.00 -3.56 -13.41
N VAL A 592 24.07 -4.45 -14.41
CA VAL A 592 25.28 -4.64 -15.22
C VAL A 592 24.93 -4.82 -16.68
N MET A 593 25.88 -4.54 -17.56
CA MET A 593 25.80 -4.72 -19.00
C MET A 593 26.85 -5.74 -19.43
N THR A 594 26.39 -6.81 -20.06
CA THR A 594 27.21 -7.95 -20.43
C THR A 594 27.28 -8.09 -21.95
N GLY A 595 28.28 -8.80 -22.46
CA GLY A 595 28.50 -8.91 -23.90
C GLY A 595 28.87 -7.56 -24.54
N THR A 596 29.82 -6.84 -23.92
CA THR A 596 30.35 -5.56 -24.41
C THR A 596 31.75 -5.75 -25.00
N LYS A 597 32.34 -4.70 -25.58
CA LYS A 597 33.75 -4.70 -26.01
C LYS A 597 34.71 -4.86 -24.83
N VAL A 598 34.29 -4.40 -23.65
CA VAL A 598 35.04 -4.58 -22.40
C VAL A 598 34.70 -5.97 -21.87
N LYS A 599 35.75 -6.77 -21.63
CA LYS A 599 35.57 -8.11 -21.07
C LYS A 599 35.34 -8.05 -19.56
N GLU A 600 34.55 -9.00 -19.08
CA GLU A 600 34.16 -9.12 -17.67
C GLU A 600 35.28 -9.80 -16.88
N LEU A 601 35.55 -9.36 -15.66
CA LEU A 601 36.57 -9.96 -14.82
C LEU A 601 36.00 -11.23 -14.16
N ASP A 602 36.61 -12.39 -14.46
CA ASP A 602 36.29 -13.64 -13.79
C ASP A 602 37.02 -13.70 -12.44
N TYR A 603 38.35 -13.64 -12.47
CA TYR A 603 39.20 -13.65 -11.27
C TYR A 603 40.63 -13.17 -11.56
N PRO A 604 41.35 -12.66 -10.54
CA PRO A 604 42.77 -12.34 -10.67
C PRO A 604 43.64 -13.60 -10.58
N SER A 605 44.63 -13.72 -11.46
CA SER A 605 45.59 -14.81 -11.55
C SER A 605 47.03 -14.26 -11.45
N GLY A 606 47.55 -14.15 -10.23
CA GLY A 606 48.88 -13.56 -9.98
C GLY A 606 48.88 -12.06 -10.28
N SER A 607 49.75 -11.63 -11.21
CA SER A 607 49.78 -10.26 -11.75
C SER A 607 48.78 -10.01 -12.87
N ASP A 608 48.22 -11.08 -13.44
CA ASP A 608 47.29 -11.01 -14.57
C ASP A 608 45.83 -11.19 -14.11
N ASN A 609 44.90 -10.89 -14.99
CA ASN A 609 43.46 -11.08 -14.78
C ASN A 609 42.91 -12.02 -15.84
N VAL A 610 42.03 -12.94 -15.41
CA VAL A 610 41.26 -13.79 -16.32
C VAL A 610 39.94 -13.10 -16.60
N TYR A 611 39.60 -13.00 -17.89
CA TYR A 611 38.40 -12.32 -18.34
C TYR A 611 37.51 -13.24 -19.16
N ASN A 612 36.21 -12.96 -19.13
CA ASN A 612 35.19 -13.68 -19.87
C ASN A 612 34.31 -12.74 -20.73
N THR A 613 33.60 -13.33 -21.67
CA THR A 613 32.45 -12.71 -22.34
C THR A 613 31.21 -13.50 -21.96
N TYR A 614 30.17 -12.80 -21.51
CA TYR A 614 28.94 -13.45 -21.06
C TYR A 614 28.32 -14.36 -22.11
N ASP A 615 28.12 -15.61 -21.70
CA ASP A 615 27.52 -16.70 -22.47
C ASP A 615 26.23 -17.23 -21.83
N GLY A 616 25.73 -16.52 -20.81
CA GLY A 616 24.47 -16.86 -20.15
C GLY A 616 23.23 -16.46 -20.97
N LEU A 617 22.12 -17.12 -20.65
CA LEU A 617 20.83 -16.89 -21.32
C LEU A 617 20.14 -15.60 -20.86
N GLY A 618 20.29 -15.23 -19.58
CA GLY A 618 19.58 -14.12 -18.97
C GLY A 618 19.99 -12.73 -19.49
N GLY A 619 19.16 -11.74 -19.18
CA GLY A 619 19.37 -10.34 -19.52
C GLY A 619 18.64 -9.87 -20.78
N ILE A 620 18.42 -8.56 -20.87
CA ILE A 620 17.60 -7.91 -21.90
C ILE A 620 18.52 -7.32 -22.98
N HIS A 621 18.33 -7.71 -24.23
CA HIS A 621 19.11 -7.15 -25.35
C HIS A 621 18.83 -5.66 -25.59
N ILE A 622 19.90 -4.85 -25.57
CA ILE A 622 19.89 -3.38 -25.77
C ILE A 622 20.59 -2.95 -27.07
N ASN A 623 20.35 -3.73 -28.13
CA ASN A 623 20.94 -3.58 -29.45
C ASN A 623 20.66 -2.20 -30.13
N SER A 624 19.50 -1.60 -29.86
CA SER A 624 19.04 -0.36 -30.50
C SER A 624 19.17 0.88 -29.61
N LEU A 625 19.46 2.04 -30.20
CA LEU A 625 19.58 3.33 -29.49
C LEU A 625 18.35 3.68 -28.64
N TRP A 626 17.13 3.43 -29.13
CA TRP A 626 15.92 3.75 -28.37
C TRP A 626 15.77 2.91 -27.10
N LYS A 627 16.18 1.62 -27.12
CA LYS A 627 16.23 0.78 -25.91
C LYS A 627 17.27 1.31 -24.92
N ARG A 628 18.43 1.76 -25.39
CA ARG A 628 19.45 2.41 -24.55
C ARG A 628 18.90 3.67 -23.90
N TRP A 629 18.18 4.50 -24.65
CA TRP A 629 17.47 5.67 -24.11
C TRP A 629 16.43 5.29 -23.06
N LEU A 630 15.60 4.28 -23.35
CA LEU A 630 14.58 3.77 -22.43
C LEU A 630 15.19 3.30 -21.11
N PHE A 631 16.20 2.42 -21.16
CA PHE A 631 16.88 1.93 -19.96
C PHE A 631 17.70 3.02 -19.26
N SER A 632 18.20 4.03 -19.98
CA SER A 632 18.87 5.16 -19.35
C SER A 632 17.94 6.01 -18.49
N ILE A 633 16.68 6.17 -18.89
CA ILE A 633 15.66 6.87 -18.09
C ILE A 633 15.28 5.99 -16.89
N TYR A 634 14.97 4.72 -17.13
CA TYR A 634 14.56 3.77 -16.09
C TYR A 634 15.60 3.55 -14.99
N LEU A 635 16.85 3.26 -15.37
CA LEU A 635 17.98 3.04 -14.45
C LEU A 635 18.60 4.35 -13.95
N LYS A 636 18.13 5.51 -14.46
CA LYS A 636 18.72 6.83 -14.21
C LYS A 636 20.22 6.89 -14.58
N ASP A 637 20.59 6.22 -15.67
CA ASP A 637 21.96 6.05 -16.14
C ASP A 637 22.13 6.53 -17.59
N TRP A 638 22.33 7.84 -17.76
CA TRP A 638 22.49 8.48 -19.07
C TRP A 638 23.76 8.07 -19.83
N LYS A 639 24.80 7.58 -19.13
CA LYS A 639 26.08 7.17 -19.75
C LYS A 639 25.89 5.99 -20.70
N MET A 640 24.88 5.17 -20.45
CA MET A 640 24.44 4.05 -21.30
C MET A 640 24.13 4.46 -22.74
N VAL A 641 23.67 5.69 -22.97
CA VAL A 641 23.35 6.19 -24.32
C VAL A 641 24.60 6.54 -25.12
N PHE A 642 25.66 7.03 -24.45
CA PHE A 642 26.83 7.62 -25.10
C PHE A 642 28.04 6.68 -25.19
N THR A 643 28.05 5.57 -24.44
CA THR A 643 29.15 4.60 -24.50
C THR A 643 29.29 3.97 -25.89
N ARG A 644 30.55 3.77 -26.30
CA ARG A 644 30.93 3.08 -27.55
C ARG A 644 31.32 1.62 -27.33
N ASP A 645 31.23 1.14 -26.09
CA ASP A 645 31.62 -0.21 -25.70
C ASP A 645 30.51 -1.24 -25.97
N PHE A 646 29.29 -0.80 -26.20
CA PHE A 646 28.18 -1.70 -26.48
C PHE A 646 28.21 -2.27 -27.89
N LEU A 647 27.95 -3.57 -27.96
CA LEU A 647 27.82 -4.38 -29.17
C LEU A 647 26.34 -4.71 -29.43
N PRO A 648 25.97 -5.19 -30.63
CA PRO A 648 24.60 -5.63 -30.92
C PRO A 648 24.08 -6.72 -29.97
N GLU A 649 24.95 -7.58 -29.47
CA GLU A 649 24.66 -8.67 -28.55
C GLU A 649 24.56 -8.22 -27.08
N THR A 650 24.93 -6.97 -26.75
CA THR A 650 24.96 -6.48 -25.37
C THR A 650 23.59 -6.64 -24.69
N LYS A 651 23.63 -7.20 -23.48
CA LYS A 651 22.46 -7.38 -22.61
C LYS A 651 22.58 -6.53 -21.35
N VAL A 652 21.46 -6.07 -20.82
CA VAL A 652 21.38 -5.48 -19.47
C VAL A 652 20.78 -6.50 -18.50
N LEU A 653 21.46 -6.73 -17.38
CA LEU A 653 20.99 -7.56 -16.29
C LEU A 653 20.61 -6.63 -15.12
N LEU A 654 19.34 -6.67 -14.73
CA LEU A 654 18.77 -5.85 -13.66
C LEU A 654 17.94 -6.73 -12.71
N ARG A 655 17.67 -6.24 -11.49
CA ARG A 655 17.06 -7.00 -10.38
C ARG A 655 17.79 -8.33 -10.17
N ARG A 656 19.09 -8.20 -9.92
CA ARG A 656 19.98 -9.35 -9.79
C ARG A 656 19.90 -10.03 -8.42
N ASN A 657 19.34 -9.33 -7.44
CA ASN A 657 18.99 -9.87 -6.15
C ASN A 657 17.83 -10.87 -6.28
N ILE A 658 18.06 -12.14 -5.94
CA ILE A 658 17.07 -13.22 -6.14
C ILE A 658 15.77 -12.99 -5.35
N ASN A 659 15.87 -12.49 -4.12
CA ASN A 659 14.71 -12.21 -3.27
C ASN A 659 13.87 -11.07 -3.86
N GLN A 660 14.52 -10.00 -4.31
CA GLN A 660 13.83 -8.89 -4.99
C GLN A 660 13.19 -9.35 -6.31
N ARG A 661 13.86 -10.26 -7.04
CA ARG A 661 13.36 -10.82 -8.30
C ARG A 661 12.04 -11.59 -8.07
N ILE A 662 12.03 -12.50 -7.10
CA ILE A 662 10.86 -13.31 -6.74
C ILE A 662 9.70 -12.42 -6.27
N GLN A 663 9.97 -11.49 -5.35
CA GLN A 663 8.95 -10.56 -4.84
C GLN A 663 8.36 -9.66 -5.95
N THR A 664 9.12 -9.36 -7.00
CA THR A 664 8.61 -8.57 -8.13
C THR A 664 7.71 -9.39 -9.05
N ILE A 665 8.05 -10.65 -9.31
CA ILE A 665 7.28 -11.55 -10.17
C ILE A 665 5.99 -12.01 -9.47
N ALA A 666 6.13 -12.47 -8.22
CA ALA A 666 5.07 -13.05 -7.42
C ALA A 666 4.99 -12.34 -6.07
N PRO A 667 4.49 -11.09 -6.02
CA PRO A 667 4.43 -10.28 -4.80
C PRO A 667 3.53 -10.84 -3.70
N PHE A 668 2.83 -11.95 -3.96
CA PHE A 668 1.97 -12.66 -3.03
C PHE A 668 2.64 -13.88 -2.37
N LEU A 669 3.79 -14.34 -2.89
CA LEU A 669 4.60 -15.37 -2.25
C LEU A 669 5.44 -14.71 -1.13
N LYS A 670 5.49 -15.35 0.03
CA LYS A 670 6.30 -14.94 1.17
C LYS A 670 7.49 -15.86 1.35
#